data_AF-A0A1H3E7M1-F1
#
_entry.id   AF-A0A1H3E7M1-F1
#
_cell.length_a   1.000
_cell.length_b   1.000
_cell.length_c   1.000
_cell.angle_alpha   90.00
_cell.angle_beta   90.00
_cell.angle_gamma   90.00
#
_symmetry.space_group_name_H-M   'P 1'
#
loop_
_entity.id
_entity.type
_entity.pdbx_description
1 polymer ?
#
loop_
_entity_poly.entity_id
_entity_poly.type
_entity_poly.pdbx_seq_one_letter_code
_entity_poly.pdbx_strand_id
1 'polypeptide(L)'
;MNMDMKTSSALQLSSSALRIDGQAEIILCASLFYFRNPRAHWRERLEQVKAFGYNAIDVYFPWNFHELEEGSWDFSGERDVEAFLQMAADVGLWVVARPGPYICSEWDGGALPAYLFAKPDMVIRSTDSTYLQAVEKWFDRILPLMAKYEQQRGGSIICVQLENELDFYDCPDPKGYITALRDMAVNRGIQVPLIACAGQGGLYEASGLVEDVAPTCNFYPNDKDPEFEYKVTAYEQRLAEHDLPLLVTETNRSHFLLRRLLSCGAKLLGPYLQVSGTNFGFTNGTNNWGDPLALMTSDYDFYGMISPEGHIRPEAYEGRLMRRIITAYGSSLAEAQSAPAADIATARRLVVDSADATAPGTLVQRQLQLAQGGHLLFVANVGEQEEVVQLELQGTGGGVIPQTSKLRTIPARCEMLPIGVPMSGWGIEGVLRYSTAELTDVHREAAKTVIVFHSEYEGEIALNLKQPAVRIAENGVAASANGEDGNYLFVFQGKAGTIASCTLELADGTVLELVCLARADALLMNVIQDGGEVTIGSPIAYDDAPRETLVDWSLKAVSPTASLSINAAVSLPAADFLENNGIYRGYAWYEADSGIDTEEQAVQGILVQNGSDMISLYAGDSYLGTMTPGGGSRFIRGGVGNKLTARVEIWGHTNFDDPRLPALRLDSMKGLTGLVSVTGVKPLLHWRILRVKSRTLQPEVLERDYDDQAWAICTFGGWLSPDHPSSEYYRKTFTASENADSWTLHFKGIQALAQVFVNGASIGTVHPFDPYLNISKHVQPGEEVQVTVFLERVLGLGAGEVIVYEGNAARNWQLSAADEAGLLAHAEAEQQGAVPTSLPVSMEAGSVSWLYGTLPEASGSNGWRVYVKGSGMKATIYFGGVIVGRLWTAGGDSRPAMSGGGQDSFFLPGPWFAEGENKLIILLEAVEAGSTSRLESLTFVPAGVQL
;
A
#
# COMPACT_ATOMS: atom_id res chain seq x y z
N MET A 1 31.47 47.14 2.60
CA MET A 1 30.49 46.58 1.65
C MET A 1 31.01 45.23 1.19
N ASN A 2 30.68 44.18 1.93
CA ASN A 2 30.74 42.80 1.42
C ASN A 2 29.27 42.38 1.35
N MET A 3 28.73 42.35 0.13
CA MET A 3 27.46 41.69 -0.15
C MET A 3 27.71 40.19 0.01
N ASP A 4 27.26 39.62 1.13
CA ASP A 4 26.94 38.20 1.18
C ASP A 4 25.84 37.95 0.15
N MET A 5 26.22 37.50 -1.05
CA MET A 5 25.28 36.80 -1.92
C MET A 5 24.99 35.46 -1.26
N LYS A 6 24.02 35.44 -0.33
CA LYS A 6 23.23 34.24 -0.11
C LYS A 6 22.60 33.91 -1.45
N THR A 7 23.14 32.92 -2.16
CA THR A 7 22.42 32.23 -3.23
C THR A 7 21.09 31.79 -2.63
N SER A 8 20.00 32.45 -3.02
CA SER A 8 18.65 32.03 -2.61
C SER A 8 18.47 30.59 -3.04
N SER A 9 18.18 29.68 -2.11
CA SER A 9 17.89 28.28 -2.47
C SER A 9 16.75 28.26 -3.49
N ALA A 10 16.89 27.39 -4.49
CA ALA A 10 15.88 27.22 -5.53
C ALA A 10 14.56 26.65 -4.97
N LEU A 11 14.60 25.93 -3.85
CA LEU A 11 13.42 25.50 -3.09
C LEU A 11 13.33 26.16 -1.72
N GLN A 12 12.15 26.64 -1.35
CA GLN A 12 11.88 27.25 -0.04
C GLN A 12 10.57 26.72 0.53
N LEU A 13 10.63 26.29 1.80
CA LEU A 13 9.48 25.92 2.59
C LEU A 13 9.18 27.04 3.59
N SER A 14 7.91 27.39 3.72
CA SER A 14 7.39 28.30 4.73
C SER A 14 6.00 27.83 5.13
N SER A 15 5.55 28.21 6.32
CA SER A 15 4.18 27.94 6.80
C SER A 15 3.09 28.23 5.74
N SER A 16 3.27 29.30 4.95
CA SER A 16 2.31 29.72 3.93
C SER A 16 2.46 29.09 2.55
N ALA A 17 3.61 28.52 2.19
CA ALA A 17 3.90 28.12 0.81
C ALA A 17 5.10 27.18 0.68
N LEU A 18 5.05 26.34 -0.37
CA LEU A 18 6.20 25.69 -1.00
C LEU A 18 6.56 26.48 -2.26
N ARG A 19 7.80 26.94 -2.38
CA ARG A 19 8.28 27.71 -3.55
C ARG A 19 9.36 26.98 -4.31
N ILE A 20 9.23 26.96 -5.64
CA ILE A 20 10.21 26.46 -6.61
C ILE A 20 10.63 27.65 -7.49
N ASP A 21 11.92 27.96 -7.55
CA ASP A 21 12.48 29.14 -8.24
C ASP A 21 11.78 30.46 -7.87
N GLY A 22 11.38 30.58 -6.59
CA GLY A 22 10.66 31.75 -6.05
C GLY A 22 9.16 31.77 -6.33
N GLN A 23 8.62 30.87 -7.16
CA GLN A 23 7.18 30.75 -7.44
C GLN A 23 6.52 29.81 -6.44
N ALA A 24 5.42 30.26 -5.81
CA ALA A 24 4.63 29.41 -4.93
C ALA A 24 3.78 28.44 -5.75
N GLU A 25 3.83 27.16 -5.38
CA GLU A 25 3.22 26.06 -6.12
C GLU A 25 2.38 25.16 -5.20
N ILE A 26 1.28 24.63 -5.75
CA ILE A 26 0.61 23.46 -5.20
C ILE A 26 1.13 22.23 -5.96
N ILE A 27 1.65 21.26 -5.21
CA ILE A 27 2.23 20.03 -5.77
C ILE A 27 1.17 18.93 -5.73
N LEU A 28 0.65 18.56 -6.90
CA LEU A 28 -0.09 17.33 -7.12
C LEU A 28 0.91 16.24 -7.48
N CYS A 29 1.13 15.32 -6.55
CA CYS A 29 2.21 14.34 -6.60
C CYS A 29 1.64 12.93 -6.82
N ALA A 30 1.89 12.33 -7.98
CA ALA A 30 1.39 10.99 -8.29
C ALA A 30 2.45 9.95 -7.93
N SER A 31 2.11 8.96 -7.11
CA SER A 31 3.04 7.85 -6.90
C SER A 31 3.18 7.01 -8.17
N LEU A 32 4.42 6.86 -8.64
CA LEU A 32 4.79 6.08 -9.83
C LEU A 32 6.11 5.34 -9.59
N PHE A 33 6.07 4.01 -9.68
CA PHE A 33 7.21 3.15 -9.34
C PHE A 33 7.78 2.45 -10.58
N TYR A 34 9.01 2.82 -10.95
CA TYR A 34 9.71 2.25 -12.11
C TYR A 34 9.94 0.74 -11.96
N PHE A 35 10.21 0.26 -10.74
CA PHE A 35 10.46 -1.16 -10.46
C PHE A 35 9.20 -2.06 -10.56
N ARG A 36 8.02 -1.45 -10.80
CA ARG A 36 6.74 -2.15 -11.05
C ARG A 36 6.22 -2.01 -12.48
N ASN A 37 6.97 -1.32 -13.34
CA ASN A 37 6.60 -1.03 -14.72
C ASN A 37 7.77 -1.36 -15.64
N PRO A 38 7.58 -2.07 -16.76
CA PRO A 38 8.64 -2.27 -17.73
C PRO A 38 9.22 -0.93 -18.21
N ARG A 39 10.54 -0.86 -18.39
CA ARG A 39 11.25 0.36 -18.79
C ARG A 39 10.70 1.02 -20.03
N ALA A 40 10.28 0.23 -21.01
CA ALA A 40 9.67 0.70 -22.23
C ALA A 40 8.38 1.52 -22.00
N HIS A 41 7.68 1.32 -20.88
CA HIS A 41 6.47 2.06 -20.53
C HIS A 41 6.72 3.28 -19.63
N TRP A 42 7.93 3.48 -19.07
CA TRP A 42 8.17 4.57 -18.11
C TRP A 42 7.80 5.95 -18.67
N ARG A 43 8.26 6.26 -19.89
CA ARG A 43 7.96 7.55 -20.54
C ARG A 43 6.46 7.74 -20.76
N GLU A 44 5.77 6.71 -21.27
CA GLU A 44 4.32 6.75 -21.48
C GLU A 44 3.57 7.05 -20.17
N ARG A 45 3.93 6.36 -19.08
CA ARG A 45 3.28 6.56 -17.76
C ARG A 45 3.54 7.97 -17.22
N LEU A 46 4.76 8.50 -17.36
CA LEU A 46 5.10 9.87 -16.97
C LEU A 46 4.28 10.90 -17.78
N GLU A 47 4.17 10.70 -19.10
CA GLU A 47 3.37 11.57 -19.98
C GLU A 47 1.88 11.53 -19.63
N GLN A 48 1.35 10.35 -19.30
CA GLN A 48 -0.03 10.19 -18.81
C GLN A 48 -0.25 10.94 -17.50
N VAL A 49 0.63 10.79 -16.50
CA VAL A 49 0.56 11.55 -15.24
C VAL A 49 0.50 13.06 -15.51
N LYS A 50 1.39 13.57 -16.37
CA LYS A 50 1.42 14.99 -16.75
C LYS A 50 0.13 15.43 -17.45
N ALA A 51 -0.35 14.64 -18.42
CA ALA A 51 -1.55 14.94 -19.20
C ALA A 51 -2.85 14.91 -18.38
N PHE A 52 -2.84 14.24 -17.22
CA PHE A 52 -3.98 14.14 -16.31
C PHE A 52 -3.79 14.96 -15.03
N GLY A 53 -3.02 16.05 -15.12
CA GLY A 53 -3.06 17.17 -14.19
C GLY A 53 -1.98 17.18 -13.12
N TYR A 54 -1.22 16.11 -12.98
CA TYR A 54 -0.16 16.06 -11.97
C TYR A 54 1.09 16.78 -12.47
N ASN A 55 1.75 17.53 -11.58
CA ASN A 55 2.98 18.26 -11.86
C ASN A 55 4.20 17.65 -11.19
N ALA A 56 4.01 16.66 -10.33
CA ALA A 56 5.07 15.90 -9.69
C ALA A 56 4.75 14.41 -9.60
N ILE A 57 5.79 13.63 -9.35
CA ILE A 57 5.69 12.23 -8.91
C ILE A 57 6.44 12.04 -7.60
N ASP A 58 6.01 11.06 -6.81
CA ASP A 58 6.86 10.45 -5.80
C ASP A 58 7.27 9.06 -6.24
N VAL A 59 8.51 8.69 -5.91
CA VAL A 59 9.11 7.43 -6.34
C VAL A 59 9.98 6.85 -5.24
N TYR A 60 9.77 5.57 -4.97
CA TYR A 60 10.62 4.75 -4.11
C TYR A 60 11.79 4.12 -4.88
N PHE A 61 12.86 3.81 -4.15
CA PHE A 61 14.06 3.15 -4.69
C PHE A 61 14.37 1.92 -3.83
N PRO A 62 13.92 0.71 -4.22
CA PRO A 62 14.00 -0.44 -3.33
C PRO A 62 15.44 -0.96 -3.22
N TRP A 63 16.02 -0.91 -2.03
CA TRP A 63 17.39 -1.37 -1.80
C TRP A 63 17.58 -2.85 -2.21
N ASN A 64 16.71 -3.75 -1.77
CA ASN A 64 16.77 -5.17 -2.13
C ASN A 64 16.48 -5.47 -3.63
N PHE A 65 16.04 -4.48 -4.41
CA PHE A 65 15.95 -4.57 -5.87
C PHE A 65 17.26 -4.19 -6.54
N HIS A 66 18.04 -3.29 -5.94
CA HIS A 66 19.36 -2.91 -6.45
C HIS A 66 20.51 -3.76 -5.91
N GLU A 67 20.31 -4.43 -4.78
CA GLU A 67 21.30 -5.30 -4.16
C GLU A 67 20.66 -6.63 -3.76
N LEU A 68 20.65 -7.59 -4.70
CA LEU A 68 20.04 -8.90 -4.46
C LEU A 68 20.88 -9.76 -3.50
N GLU A 69 22.19 -9.51 -3.46
CA GLU A 69 23.21 -10.15 -2.63
C GLU A 69 24.16 -9.08 -2.06
N GLU A 70 24.61 -9.22 -0.82
CA GLU A 70 25.44 -8.22 -0.14
C GLU A 70 26.71 -7.88 -0.95
N GLY A 71 26.85 -6.61 -1.32
CA GLY A 71 27.93 -6.05 -2.12
C GLY A 71 27.71 -6.04 -3.64
N SER A 72 26.64 -6.66 -4.15
CA SER A 72 26.37 -6.80 -5.59
C SER A 72 25.29 -5.83 -6.06
N TRP A 73 25.71 -4.67 -6.57
CA TRP A 73 24.84 -3.56 -6.96
C TRP A 73 24.52 -3.57 -8.47
N ASP A 74 23.25 -3.38 -8.83
CA ASP A 74 22.81 -3.22 -10.22
C ASP A 74 21.88 -2.02 -10.40
N PHE A 75 22.26 -1.11 -11.30
CA PHE A 75 21.51 0.08 -11.71
C PHE A 75 21.39 0.16 -13.24
N SER A 76 21.35 -0.99 -13.92
CA SER A 76 21.26 -1.07 -15.38
C SER A 76 19.91 -1.60 -15.85
N GLY A 77 19.58 -1.45 -17.13
CA GLY A 77 18.36 -2.01 -17.72
C GLY A 77 17.08 -1.56 -17.02
N GLU A 78 16.28 -2.51 -16.53
CA GLU A 78 15.04 -2.27 -15.75
C GLU A 78 15.30 -1.62 -14.37
N ARG A 79 16.57 -1.51 -13.96
CA ARG A 79 17.03 -0.93 -12.68
C ARG A 79 17.71 0.42 -12.83
N ASP A 80 17.62 1.04 -14.00
CA ASP A 80 18.31 2.30 -14.31
C ASP A 80 17.60 3.53 -13.75
N VAL A 81 18.04 3.91 -12.55
CA VAL A 81 17.54 5.08 -11.82
C VAL A 81 17.81 6.38 -12.56
N GLU A 82 19.00 6.55 -13.15
CA GLU A 82 19.38 7.79 -13.85
C GLU A 82 18.49 8.02 -15.08
N ALA A 83 18.24 6.97 -15.86
CA ALA A 83 17.35 7.09 -17.00
C ALA A 83 15.91 7.42 -16.60
N PHE A 84 15.38 6.81 -15.54
CA PHE A 84 14.04 7.14 -15.06
C PHE A 84 13.93 8.60 -14.59
N LEU A 85 14.89 9.07 -13.79
CA LEU A 85 14.94 10.45 -13.32
C LEU A 85 15.12 11.45 -14.46
N GLN A 86 15.93 11.11 -15.46
CA GLN A 86 16.07 11.92 -16.68
C GLN A 86 14.75 12.01 -17.44
N MET A 87 14.02 10.89 -17.61
CA MET A 87 12.72 10.92 -18.29
C MET A 87 11.70 11.77 -17.53
N ALA A 88 11.68 11.72 -16.20
CA ALA A 88 10.81 12.57 -15.39
C ALA A 88 11.12 14.07 -15.61
N ALA A 89 12.42 14.43 -15.65
CA ALA A 89 12.86 15.78 -15.97
C ALA A 89 12.48 16.20 -17.39
N ASP A 90 12.69 15.34 -18.40
CA ASP A 90 12.34 15.61 -19.80
C ASP A 90 10.83 15.86 -20.00
N VAL A 91 9.99 15.10 -19.29
CA VAL A 91 8.52 15.26 -19.32
C VAL A 91 8.08 16.51 -18.54
N GLY A 92 8.95 17.07 -17.71
CA GLY A 92 8.67 18.26 -16.89
C GLY A 92 7.81 17.93 -15.66
N LEU A 93 8.11 16.81 -14.99
CA LEU A 93 7.55 16.43 -13.71
C LEU A 93 8.59 16.60 -12.61
N TRP A 94 8.22 17.30 -11.53
CA TRP A 94 9.05 17.32 -10.32
C TRP A 94 9.04 15.96 -9.63
N VAL A 95 10.08 15.68 -8.85
CA VAL A 95 10.26 14.39 -8.17
C VAL A 95 10.44 14.60 -6.67
N VAL A 96 9.61 13.90 -5.89
CA VAL A 96 9.87 13.61 -4.48
C VAL A 96 10.54 12.24 -4.41
N ALA A 97 11.85 12.23 -4.20
CA ALA A 97 12.64 11.01 -4.19
C ALA A 97 12.61 10.36 -2.80
N ARG A 98 12.31 9.06 -2.71
CA ARG A 98 12.13 8.35 -1.43
C ARG A 98 13.05 7.13 -1.36
N PRO A 99 14.36 7.32 -1.12
CA PRO A 99 15.38 6.25 -1.13
C PRO A 99 15.32 5.24 0.03
N GLY A 100 14.48 5.45 1.03
CA GLY A 100 14.43 4.58 2.22
C GLY A 100 15.43 5.00 3.31
N PRO A 101 16.10 4.04 4.01
CA PRO A 101 16.40 2.67 3.58
C PRO A 101 15.23 1.69 3.61
N TYR A 102 14.23 1.93 4.45
CA TYR A 102 12.95 1.22 4.46
C TYR A 102 11.90 2.06 3.73
N ILE A 103 11.11 1.43 2.84
CA ILE A 103 10.11 2.13 2.02
C ILE A 103 8.68 1.60 2.20
N CYS A 104 8.49 0.52 2.96
CA CYS A 104 7.23 -0.23 2.96
C CYS A 104 6.80 -0.63 1.52
N SER A 105 5.88 0.14 0.91
CA SER A 105 5.37 0.00 -0.45
C SER A 105 4.70 -1.36 -0.75
N GLU A 106 4.31 -2.12 0.28
CA GLU A 106 3.88 -3.52 0.15
C GLU A 106 4.85 -4.37 -0.68
N TRP A 107 6.13 -4.03 -0.57
CA TRP A 107 7.24 -4.66 -1.24
C TRP A 107 7.93 -5.65 -0.30
N ASP A 108 8.54 -6.71 -0.83
CA ASP A 108 9.34 -7.67 -0.07
C ASP A 108 10.25 -6.95 0.95
N GLY A 109 10.03 -7.21 2.24
CA GLY A 109 10.85 -6.70 3.35
C GLY A 109 10.79 -5.17 3.56
N GLY A 110 9.83 -4.48 2.95
CA GLY A 110 9.85 -3.03 2.84
C GLY A 110 11.12 -2.50 2.16
N ALA A 111 11.63 -3.29 1.22
CA ALA A 111 12.89 -3.15 0.50
C ALA A 111 14.20 -3.33 1.27
N LEU A 112 14.16 -3.67 2.56
CA LEU A 112 15.37 -4.07 3.27
C LEU A 112 15.86 -5.43 2.71
N PRO A 113 17.15 -5.57 2.35
CA PRO A 113 17.67 -6.86 1.89
C PRO A 113 17.59 -7.93 2.98
N ALA A 114 17.06 -9.11 2.65
CA ALA A 114 16.85 -10.18 3.64
C ALA A 114 18.15 -10.72 4.28
N TYR A 115 19.30 -10.53 3.63
CA TYR A 115 20.60 -10.87 4.22
C TYR A 115 20.89 -10.08 5.52
N LEU A 116 20.20 -8.95 5.73
CA LEU A 116 20.27 -8.19 6.97
C LEU A 116 19.68 -8.99 8.15
N PHE A 117 18.58 -9.72 7.94
CA PHE A 117 17.87 -10.43 8.99
C PHE A 117 18.67 -11.61 9.57
N ALA A 118 19.64 -12.13 8.81
CA ALA A 118 20.58 -13.16 9.25
C ALA A 118 21.76 -12.61 10.08
N LYS A 119 21.91 -11.28 10.23
CA LYS A 119 23.00 -10.68 11.02
C LYS A 119 22.64 -10.77 12.52
N PRO A 120 23.43 -11.47 13.36
CA PRO A 120 23.10 -11.65 14.77
C PRO A 120 22.98 -10.31 15.52
N ASP A 121 21.98 -10.24 16.41
CA ASP A 121 21.73 -9.12 17.33
C ASP A 121 21.48 -7.75 16.67
N MET A 122 21.33 -7.69 15.34
CA MET A 122 21.11 -6.43 14.63
C MET A 122 19.68 -5.94 14.82
N VAL A 123 19.53 -4.69 15.24
CA VAL A 123 18.24 -4.00 15.32
C VAL A 123 18.07 -3.11 14.09
N ILE A 124 17.19 -3.51 13.17
CA ILE A 124 16.87 -2.71 11.98
C ILE A 124 16.13 -1.42 12.35
N ARG A 125 16.14 -0.43 11.44
CA ARG A 125 15.47 0.87 11.59
C ARG A 125 15.79 1.56 12.93
N SER A 126 17.06 1.50 13.32
CA SER A 126 17.55 1.99 14.61
C SER A 126 18.95 2.60 14.50
N THR A 127 19.50 3.05 15.63
CA THR A 127 20.88 3.54 15.75
C THR A 127 21.93 2.43 15.89
N ASP A 128 21.56 1.16 15.72
CA ASP A 128 22.50 0.03 15.72
C ASP A 128 23.61 0.27 14.68
N SER A 129 24.86 0.14 15.13
CA SER A 129 26.02 0.46 14.28
C SER A 129 26.20 -0.47 13.08
N THR A 130 25.78 -1.73 13.19
CA THR A 130 25.85 -2.71 12.09
C THR A 130 24.81 -2.37 11.04
N TYR A 131 23.59 -2.02 11.49
CA TYR A 131 22.53 -1.57 10.59
C TYR A 131 22.91 -0.26 9.89
N LEU A 132 23.36 0.76 10.62
CA LEU A 132 23.75 2.05 10.04
C LEU A 132 24.90 1.93 9.04
N GLN A 133 25.87 1.04 9.27
CA GLN A 133 26.94 0.77 8.28
C GLN A 133 26.39 0.15 6.99
N ALA A 134 25.37 -0.71 7.09
CA ALA A 134 24.72 -1.29 5.92
C ALA A 134 23.93 -0.22 5.15
N VAL A 135 23.16 0.60 5.86
CA VAL A 135 22.44 1.76 5.28
C VAL A 135 23.41 2.71 4.61
N GLU A 136 24.57 2.96 5.22
CA GLU A 136 25.60 3.83 4.65
C GLU A 136 26.07 3.34 3.28
N LYS A 137 26.28 2.01 3.12
CA LYS A 137 26.66 1.41 1.83
C LYS A 137 25.57 1.59 0.76
N TRP A 138 24.29 1.48 1.13
CA TRP A 138 23.18 1.77 0.22
C TRP A 138 23.19 3.23 -0.20
N PHE A 139 23.31 4.12 0.77
CA PHE A 139 23.32 5.57 0.57
C PHE A 139 24.53 6.04 -0.25
N ASP A 140 25.69 5.39 -0.13
CA ASP A 140 26.87 5.56 -1.01
C ASP A 140 26.58 5.32 -2.49
N ARG A 141 25.56 4.52 -2.80
CA ARG A 141 25.15 4.24 -4.19
C ARG A 141 24.06 5.18 -4.65
N ILE A 142 22.92 5.21 -3.95
CA ILE A 142 21.72 5.84 -4.48
C ILE A 142 21.76 7.37 -4.41
N LEU A 143 22.30 7.94 -3.33
CA LEU A 143 22.22 9.38 -3.11
C LEU A 143 23.08 10.18 -4.11
N PRO A 144 24.31 9.76 -4.48
CA PRO A 144 25.07 10.44 -5.53
C PRO A 144 24.36 10.43 -6.89
N LEU A 145 23.57 9.38 -7.21
CA LEU A 145 22.75 9.35 -8.42
C LEU A 145 21.65 10.41 -8.33
N MET A 146 20.89 10.43 -7.24
CA MET A 146 19.84 11.43 -7.00
C MET A 146 20.37 12.86 -7.02
N ALA A 147 21.52 13.10 -6.39
CA ALA A 147 22.11 14.42 -6.26
C ALA A 147 22.38 15.09 -7.62
N LYS A 148 22.58 14.33 -8.71
CA LYS A 148 22.74 14.89 -10.08
C LYS A 148 21.44 15.45 -10.64
N TYR A 149 20.31 14.89 -10.21
CA TYR A 149 18.97 15.20 -10.71
C TYR A 149 18.20 16.17 -9.79
N GLU A 150 18.86 16.83 -8.85
CA GLU A 150 18.26 17.94 -8.11
C GLU A 150 17.88 19.08 -9.06
N GLN A 151 16.73 19.71 -8.80
CA GLN A 151 16.21 20.81 -9.61
C GLN A 151 17.26 21.92 -9.82
N GLN A 152 18.00 22.29 -8.77
CA GLN A 152 19.01 23.34 -8.82
C GLN A 152 20.26 22.98 -9.65
N ARG A 153 20.39 21.71 -10.05
CA ARG A 153 21.46 21.19 -10.92
C ARG A 153 20.95 20.82 -12.31
N GLY A 154 19.73 21.24 -12.66
CA GLY A 154 19.11 21.00 -13.96
C GLY A 154 18.29 19.71 -14.05
N GLY A 155 18.09 18.99 -12.94
CA GLY A 155 17.15 17.87 -12.86
C GLY A 155 15.75 18.30 -12.39
N SER A 156 15.02 17.39 -11.76
CA SER A 156 13.65 17.63 -11.30
C SER A 156 13.35 17.20 -9.86
N ILE A 157 14.32 16.64 -9.13
CA ILE A 157 14.15 16.32 -7.71
C ILE A 157 14.03 17.61 -6.91
N ILE A 158 12.91 17.73 -6.17
CA ILE A 158 12.62 18.87 -5.30
C ILE A 158 12.70 18.51 -3.82
N CYS A 159 12.46 17.26 -3.44
CA CYS A 159 12.59 16.81 -2.05
C CYS A 159 13.21 15.40 -2.02
N VAL A 160 13.92 15.10 -0.93
CA VAL A 160 14.36 13.73 -0.62
C VAL A 160 13.76 13.31 0.71
N GLN A 161 12.99 12.23 0.73
CA GLN A 161 12.46 11.66 1.96
C GLN A 161 13.46 10.66 2.57
N LEU A 162 13.73 10.84 3.86
CA LEU A 162 14.48 9.90 4.67
C LEU A 162 13.51 9.00 5.42
N GLU A 163 13.76 7.71 5.41
CA GLU A 163 12.87 6.73 6.04
C GLU A 163 11.44 6.73 5.44
N ASN A 164 10.57 5.90 5.99
CA ASN A 164 9.16 5.85 5.68
C ASN A 164 8.34 5.40 6.91
N GLU A 165 7.52 6.32 7.44
CA GLU A 165 6.57 6.05 8.53
C GLU A 165 7.22 5.29 9.70
N LEU A 166 8.30 5.87 10.24
CA LEU A 166 9.01 5.30 11.39
C LEU A 166 8.11 5.17 12.63
N ASP A 167 7.03 5.95 12.70
CA ASP A 167 6.02 5.87 13.76
C ASP A 167 5.15 4.60 13.73
N PHE A 168 5.26 3.74 12.71
CA PHE A 168 4.75 2.36 12.75
C PHE A 168 5.73 1.35 13.38
N TYR A 169 6.93 1.78 13.74
CA TYR A 169 7.98 0.91 14.28
C TYR A 169 8.42 1.42 15.66
N ASP A 170 8.68 0.50 16.58
CA ASP A 170 9.15 0.85 17.93
C ASP A 170 10.65 1.17 17.92
N CYS A 171 11.00 2.27 17.23
CA CYS A 171 12.37 2.77 17.15
C CYS A 171 12.80 3.33 18.52
N PRO A 172 13.85 2.79 19.17
CA PRO A 172 14.23 3.24 20.52
C PRO A 172 14.74 4.69 20.59
N ASP A 173 15.34 5.20 19.50
CA ASP A 173 15.87 6.56 19.39
C ASP A 173 15.60 7.14 17.98
N PRO A 174 14.36 7.60 17.70
CA PRO A 174 14.00 8.18 16.41
C PRO A 174 14.87 9.38 16.03
N LYS A 175 15.21 10.22 17.02
CA LYS A 175 16.02 11.42 16.80
C LYS A 175 17.45 11.09 16.40
N GLY A 176 18.10 10.16 17.10
CA GLY A 176 19.44 9.71 16.74
C GLY A 176 19.47 9.04 15.37
N TYR A 177 18.48 8.19 15.07
CA TYR A 177 18.40 7.48 13.81
C TYR A 177 18.19 8.41 12.61
N ILE A 178 17.18 9.29 12.66
CA ILE A 178 16.92 10.25 11.58
C ILE A 178 18.08 11.26 11.42
N THR A 179 18.77 11.63 12.52
CA THR A 179 19.99 12.46 12.45
C THR A 179 21.08 11.77 11.63
N ALA A 180 21.31 10.46 11.85
CA ALA A 180 22.29 9.71 11.09
C ALA A 180 21.93 9.66 9.58
N LEU A 181 20.66 9.42 9.24
CA LEU A 181 20.21 9.43 7.85
C LEU A 181 20.39 10.81 7.19
N ARG A 182 20.06 11.89 7.90
CA ARG A 182 20.23 13.28 7.45
C ARG A 182 21.70 13.59 7.18
N ASP A 183 22.58 13.25 8.10
CA ASP A 183 24.02 13.48 7.95
C ASP A 183 24.58 12.69 6.76
N MET A 184 24.16 11.42 6.59
CA MET A 184 24.55 10.62 5.42
C MET A 184 24.07 11.24 4.11
N ALA A 185 22.85 11.79 4.08
CA ALA A 185 22.28 12.45 2.91
C ALA A 185 23.07 13.71 2.51
N VAL A 186 23.27 14.61 3.47
CA VAL A 186 24.01 15.87 3.25
C VAL A 186 25.46 15.61 2.86
N ASN A 187 26.14 14.68 3.54
CA ASN A 187 27.53 14.33 3.24
C ASN A 187 27.73 13.74 1.84
N ARG A 188 26.68 13.17 1.24
CA ARG A 188 26.67 12.63 -0.13
C ARG A 188 26.14 13.61 -1.17
N GLY A 189 25.98 14.87 -0.79
CA GLY A 189 25.75 15.98 -1.70
C GLY A 189 24.29 16.29 -1.99
N ILE A 190 23.34 15.72 -1.22
CA ILE A 190 21.94 16.16 -1.23
C ILE A 190 21.85 17.55 -0.60
N GLN A 191 21.18 18.46 -1.29
CA GLN A 191 21.01 19.87 -0.93
C GLN A 191 19.56 20.32 -1.04
N VAL A 192 18.69 19.57 -1.72
CA VAL A 192 17.24 19.79 -1.63
C VAL A 192 16.74 19.49 -0.23
N PRO A 193 15.59 20.06 0.19
CA PRO A 193 15.01 19.79 1.50
C PRO A 193 14.79 18.30 1.76
N LEU A 194 15.19 17.90 2.96
CA LEU A 194 14.99 16.56 3.48
C LEU A 194 13.65 16.53 4.21
N ILE A 195 12.88 15.46 4.00
CA ILE A 195 11.58 15.26 4.64
C ILE A 195 11.51 13.89 5.32
N ALA A 196 10.61 13.72 6.30
CA ALA A 196 10.30 12.45 6.93
C ALA A 196 8.80 12.36 7.23
N CYS A 197 8.13 11.30 6.78
CA CYS A 197 6.68 11.18 6.85
C CYS A 197 6.21 10.45 8.11
N ALA A 198 5.18 11.01 8.76
CA ALA A 198 4.44 10.37 9.85
C ALA A 198 3.18 9.68 9.32
N GLY A 199 3.09 8.38 9.53
CA GLY A 199 1.99 7.52 9.08
C GLY A 199 0.83 7.40 10.06
N GLN A 200 1.13 7.43 11.36
CA GLN A 200 0.16 7.40 12.47
C GLN A 200 -0.07 8.80 13.08
N GLY A 201 0.64 9.81 12.59
CA GLY A 201 0.61 11.18 13.10
C GLY A 201 1.61 11.45 14.23
N GLY A 202 2.50 10.50 14.53
CA GLY A 202 3.60 10.69 15.48
C GLY A 202 4.73 11.51 14.85
N LEU A 203 4.61 12.84 14.82
CA LEU A 203 5.62 13.70 14.17
C LEU A 203 7.03 13.49 14.77
N TYR A 204 7.13 13.28 16.07
CA TYR A 204 8.41 13.01 16.73
C TYR A 204 8.90 11.59 16.46
N GLU A 205 8.03 10.60 16.57
CA GLU A 205 8.33 9.19 16.33
C GLU A 205 8.77 8.95 14.88
N ALA A 206 8.21 9.71 13.93
CA ALA A 206 8.53 9.63 12.51
C ALA A 206 9.82 10.36 12.09
N SER A 207 10.06 11.56 12.64
CA SER A 207 11.12 12.46 12.15
C SER A 207 12.20 12.78 13.18
N GLY A 208 11.99 12.41 14.45
CA GLY A 208 12.80 12.87 15.57
C GLY A 208 12.76 14.38 15.83
N LEU A 209 11.95 15.13 15.06
CA LEU A 209 12.01 16.60 14.94
C LEU A 209 13.46 17.10 14.74
N VAL A 210 14.20 16.40 13.88
CA VAL A 210 15.60 16.71 13.57
C VAL A 210 15.67 18.02 12.77
N GLU A 211 16.58 18.92 13.16
CA GLU A 211 16.85 20.16 12.43
C GLU A 211 17.22 19.84 10.97
N ASP A 212 16.77 20.67 10.02
CA ASP A 212 16.92 20.46 8.56
C ASP A 212 16.22 19.21 7.98
N VAL A 213 15.34 18.55 8.74
CA VAL A 213 14.41 17.52 8.24
C VAL A 213 12.98 17.98 8.50
N ALA A 214 12.23 18.29 7.45
CA ALA A 214 10.85 18.75 7.58
C ALA A 214 9.90 17.54 7.76
N PRO A 215 9.16 17.43 8.88
CA PRO A 215 8.14 16.41 9.03
C PRO A 215 6.99 16.61 8.03
N THR A 216 6.50 15.52 7.47
CA THR A 216 5.31 15.47 6.60
C THR A 216 4.29 14.49 7.17
N CYS A 217 3.06 14.55 6.67
CA CYS A 217 1.97 13.69 7.18
C CYS A 217 1.45 12.77 6.09
N ASN A 218 1.10 11.54 6.47
CA ASN A 218 0.29 10.65 5.65
C ASN A 218 -1.11 10.52 6.27
N PHE A 219 -2.14 10.38 5.44
CA PHE A 219 -3.53 10.26 5.89
C PHE A 219 -4.30 9.20 5.10
N TYR A 220 -4.63 8.08 5.74
CA TYR A 220 -5.51 7.05 5.18
C TYR A 220 -6.84 6.96 5.94
N PRO A 221 -7.69 8.03 5.92
CA PRO A 221 -8.92 8.08 6.71
C PRO A 221 -10.07 7.31 6.03
N ASN A 222 -11.24 7.31 6.67
CA ASN A 222 -12.48 7.24 5.92
C ASN A 222 -12.69 8.58 5.20
N ASP A 223 -12.80 8.56 3.87
CA ASP A 223 -13.00 9.75 3.03
C ASP A 223 -14.24 10.59 3.40
N LYS A 224 -15.22 9.99 4.09
CA LYS A 224 -16.44 10.66 4.58
C LYS A 224 -16.42 10.98 6.09
N ASP A 225 -15.27 10.88 6.76
CA ASP A 225 -15.17 11.27 8.18
C ASP A 225 -15.48 12.78 8.34
N PRO A 226 -16.55 13.17 9.08
CA PRO A 226 -16.91 14.57 9.27
C PRO A 226 -15.91 15.36 10.14
N GLU A 227 -15.04 14.69 10.89
CA GLU A 227 -14.03 15.33 11.75
C GLU A 227 -12.65 15.44 11.10
N PHE A 228 -12.52 15.02 9.83
CA PHE A 228 -11.22 14.91 9.16
C PHE A 228 -10.46 16.23 9.10
N GLU A 229 -11.09 17.34 8.68
CA GLU A 229 -10.44 18.65 8.56
C GLU A 229 -9.98 19.17 9.93
N TYR A 230 -10.71 18.87 11.01
CA TYR A 230 -10.28 19.22 12.36
C TYR A 230 -8.96 18.53 12.73
N LYS A 231 -8.83 17.24 12.39
CA LYS A 231 -7.60 16.47 12.61
C LYS A 231 -6.45 17.04 11.78
N VAL A 232 -6.67 17.29 10.49
CA VAL A 232 -5.63 17.79 9.57
C VAL A 232 -5.15 19.20 9.96
N THR A 233 -6.05 20.10 10.30
CA THR A 233 -5.69 21.48 10.70
C THR A 233 -4.90 21.53 12.01
N ALA A 234 -5.07 20.56 12.92
CA ALA A 234 -4.21 20.45 14.10
C ALA A 234 -2.75 20.16 13.72
N TYR A 235 -2.50 19.40 12.65
CA TYR A 235 -1.14 19.18 12.13
C TYR A 235 -0.61 20.39 11.38
N GLU A 236 -1.44 21.04 10.57
CA GLU A 236 -1.05 22.28 9.88
C GLU A 236 -0.58 23.37 10.87
N GLN A 237 -1.31 23.57 11.98
CA GLN A 237 -0.93 24.54 13.01
C GLN A 237 0.41 24.19 13.68
N ARG A 238 0.62 22.91 14.03
CA ARG A 238 1.89 22.45 14.63
C ARG A 238 3.07 22.63 13.67
N LEU A 239 2.89 22.36 12.38
CA LEU A 239 3.92 22.58 11.37
C LEU A 239 4.22 24.08 11.21
N ALA A 240 3.19 24.93 11.23
CA ALA A 240 3.33 26.37 11.14
C ALA A 240 4.11 26.98 12.33
N GLU A 241 4.05 26.40 13.53
CA GLU A 241 4.89 26.80 14.68
C GLU A 241 6.40 26.68 14.39
N HIS A 242 6.77 25.83 13.42
CA HIS A 242 8.13 25.64 12.94
C HIS A 242 8.40 26.31 11.57
N ASP A 243 7.50 27.19 11.12
CA ASP A 243 7.49 27.79 9.79
C ASP A 243 7.54 26.77 8.63
N LEU A 244 6.86 25.62 8.80
CA LEU A 244 6.76 24.58 7.78
C LEU A 244 5.34 24.51 7.18
N PRO A 245 5.21 24.28 5.87
CA PRO A 245 3.91 24.05 5.26
C PRO A 245 3.38 22.66 5.58
N LEU A 246 2.06 22.47 5.53
CA LEU A 246 1.46 21.14 5.49
C LEU A 246 1.78 20.46 4.15
N LEU A 247 2.62 19.43 4.19
CA LEU A 247 2.90 18.54 3.07
C LEU A 247 2.29 17.17 3.37
N VAL A 248 1.38 16.72 2.49
CA VAL A 248 0.75 15.40 2.61
C VAL A 248 1.39 14.46 1.59
N THR A 249 2.37 13.68 2.04
CA THR A 249 3.18 12.81 1.16
C THR A 249 2.46 11.56 0.72
N GLU A 250 1.54 11.03 1.53
CA GLU A 250 0.64 9.93 1.15
C GLU A 250 -0.79 10.13 1.65
N THR A 251 -1.77 9.72 0.86
CA THR A 251 -3.19 9.71 1.26
C THR A 251 -4.02 8.79 0.36
N ASN A 252 -5.31 8.60 0.68
CA ASN A 252 -6.25 7.92 -0.22
C ASN A 252 -6.34 8.63 -1.59
N ARG A 253 -6.73 7.86 -2.61
CA ARG A 253 -6.63 8.25 -4.02
C ARG A 253 -7.71 9.22 -4.51
N SER A 254 -8.80 9.37 -3.78
CA SER A 254 -9.96 10.16 -4.23
C SER A 254 -9.67 11.65 -4.24
N HIS A 255 -9.94 12.31 -5.37
CA HIS A 255 -9.87 13.76 -5.48
C HIS A 255 -10.90 14.45 -4.57
N PHE A 256 -11.96 13.75 -4.12
CA PHE A 256 -12.82 14.28 -3.05
C PHE A 256 -12.00 14.58 -1.79
N LEU A 257 -11.19 13.61 -1.34
CA LEU A 257 -10.32 13.80 -0.17
C LEU A 257 -9.21 14.82 -0.45
N LEU A 258 -8.61 14.81 -1.64
CA LEU A 258 -7.55 15.78 -1.99
C LEU A 258 -8.05 17.22 -1.93
N ARG A 259 -9.29 17.48 -2.36
CA ARG A 259 -9.92 18.80 -2.23
C ARG A 259 -10.14 19.19 -0.76
N ARG A 260 -10.53 18.24 0.10
CA ARG A 260 -10.65 18.47 1.55
C ARG A 260 -9.30 18.79 2.20
N LEU A 261 -8.23 18.09 1.81
CA LEU A 261 -6.87 18.39 2.24
C LEU A 261 -6.40 19.77 1.77
N LEU A 262 -6.67 20.13 0.51
CA LEU A 262 -6.39 21.47 -0.01
C LEU A 262 -7.10 22.55 0.81
N SER A 263 -8.36 22.31 1.21
CA SER A 263 -9.12 23.24 2.06
C SER A 263 -8.52 23.46 3.46
N CYS A 264 -7.64 22.55 3.89
CA CYS A 264 -6.88 22.68 5.14
C CYS A 264 -5.56 23.44 4.95
N GLY A 265 -5.22 23.84 3.73
CA GLY A 265 -4.01 24.60 3.40
C GLY A 265 -2.84 23.75 2.90
N ALA A 266 -3.03 22.45 2.65
CA ALA A 266 -1.97 21.56 2.16
C ALA A 266 -1.32 22.07 0.86
N LYS A 267 0.01 22.03 0.80
CA LYS A 267 0.82 22.50 -0.36
C LYS A 267 1.36 21.37 -1.23
N LEU A 268 1.39 20.15 -0.70
CA LEU A 268 1.68 18.93 -1.43
C LEU A 268 0.59 17.91 -1.12
N LEU A 269 0.07 17.29 -2.18
CA LEU A 269 -0.99 16.29 -2.15
C LEU A 269 -0.49 15.05 -2.89
N GLY A 270 -0.09 14.02 -2.15
CA GLY A 270 0.42 12.74 -2.64
C GLY A 270 -0.57 11.60 -2.50
N PRO A 271 -1.58 11.43 -3.36
CA PRO A 271 -2.42 10.22 -3.35
C PRO A 271 -1.60 8.96 -3.68
N TYR A 272 -1.53 8.03 -2.73
CA TYR A 272 -0.84 6.76 -2.89
C TYR A 272 -1.84 5.66 -3.30
N LEU A 273 -1.73 5.06 -4.47
CA LEU A 273 -0.92 5.42 -5.64
C LEU A 273 -1.82 5.85 -6.79
N GLN A 274 -1.29 6.66 -7.70
CA GLN A 274 -2.02 7.05 -8.90
C GLN A 274 -1.62 6.25 -10.14
N VAL A 275 -0.41 5.68 -10.17
CA VAL A 275 0.01 4.77 -11.24
C VAL A 275 0.26 3.39 -10.70
N SER A 276 -0.66 2.48 -11.04
CA SER A 276 -0.63 1.07 -10.72
C SER A 276 0.56 0.35 -11.35
N GLY A 277 0.82 -0.89 -10.94
CA GLY A 277 1.91 -1.68 -11.50
C GLY A 277 1.80 -3.17 -11.24
N THR A 278 2.94 -3.86 -11.31
CA THR A 278 3.05 -5.31 -11.12
C THR A 278 4.30 -5.64 -10.30
N ASN A 279 4.15 -6.52 -9.30
CA ASN A 279 5.26 -7.11 -8.56
C ASN A 279 5.83 -8.28 -9.38
N PHE A 280 6.84 -8.00 -10.20
CA PHE A 280 7.56 -9.01 -11.00
C PHE A 280 8.57 -9.79 -10.14
N GLY A 281 8.90 -11.01 -10.51
CA GLY A 281 9.89 -11.80 -9.78
C GLY A 281 9.42 -12.19 -8.38
N PHE A 282 10.38 -12.44 -7.50
CA PHE A 282 10.17 -12.68 -6.07
C PHE A 282 10.18 -11.36 -5.28
N THR A 283 9.27 -10.44 -5.59
CA THR A 283 9.23 -9.09 -4.98
C THR A 283 7.95 -8.79 -4.21
N ASN A 284 6.98 -9.72 -4.22
CA ASN A 284 5.77 -9.62 -3.41
C ASN A 284 6.14 -9.54 -1.92
N GLY A 285 5.43 -8.70 -1.16
CA GLY A 285 5.52 -8.66 0.29
C GLY A 285 4.57 -9.62 1.01
N THR A 286 4.77 -9.71 2.32
CA THR A 286 3.79 -10.25 3.27
C THR A 286 3.27 -9.12 4.14
N ASN A 287 1.98 -9.08 4.47
CA ASN A 287 1.43 -8.03 5.32
C ASN A 287 0.41 -8.57 6.33
N ASN A 288 -0.10 -7.65 7.14
CA ASN A 288 -1.00 -7.93 8.25
C ASN A 288 -2.48 -7.59 7.94
N TRP A 289 -2.84 -7.49 6.66
CA TRP A 289 -4.18 -7.12 6.18
C TRP A 289 -5.15 -8.31 6.05
N GLY A 290 -4.71 -9.52 6.38
CA GLY A 290 -5.54 -10.71 6.49
C GLY A 290 -5.90 -11.06 7.93
N ASP A 291 -6.38 -12.30 8.15
CA ASP A 291 -6.70 -12.81 9.48
C ASP A 291 -5.74 -13.94 9.88
N PRO A 292 -4.58 -13.65 10.51
CA PRO A 292 -3.98 -12.32 10.75
C PRO A 292 -2.98 -11.88 9.65
N LEU A 293 -2.77 -12.69 8.61
CA LEU A 293 -1.72 -12.59 7.60
C LEU A 293 -2.34 -12.53 6.20
N ALA A 294 -1.79 -11.71 5.32
CA ALA A 294 -2.04 -11.80 3.88
C ALA A 294 -0.75 -11.75 3.05
N LEU A 295 -0.79 -12.39 1.89
CA LEU A 295 0.28 -12.37 0.90
C LEU A 295 -0.04 -11.34 -0.19
N MET A 296 0.95 -10.58 -0.62
CA MET A 296 0.76 -9.61 -1.71
C MET A 296 0.63 -10.33 -3.06
N THR A 297 -0.35 -9.92 -3.86
CA THR A 297 -0.52 -10.40 -5.24
C THR A 297 0.57 -9.85 -6.16
N SER A 298 0.75 -10.51 -7.30
CA SER A 298 1.62 -9.98 -8.36
C SER A 298 0.99 -8.77 -9.03
N ASP A 299 -0.33 -8.77 -9.19
CA ASP A 299 -1.05 -7.57 -9.59
C ASP A 299 -1.01 -6.53 -8.46
N TYR A 300 -0.48 -5.33 -8.75
CA TYR A 300 -0.36 -4.22 -7.81
C TYR A 300 -1.23 -3.06 -8.29
N ASP A 301 -2.52 -3.36 -8.48
CA ASP A 301 -3.46 -2.41 -9.07
C ASP A 301 -3.81 -1.28 -8.10
N PHE A 302 -4.30 -1.61 -6.89
CA PHE A 302 -4.82 -0.64 -5.92
C PHE A 302 -5.87 0.36 -6.46
N TYR A 303 -6.34 0.18 -7.69
CA TYR A 303 -7.24 1.08 -8.41
C TYR A 303 -6.69 2.51 -8.56
N GLY A 304 -5.39 2.68 -8.87
CA GLY A 304 -4.81 3.98 -9.24
C GLY A 304 -5.49 4.57 -10.48
N MET A 305 -5.43 5.89 -10.69
CA MET A 305 -6.07 6.52 -11.85
C MET A 305 -5.52 6.04 -13.21
N ILE A 306 -4.31 5.47 -13.22
CA ILE A 306 -3.69 4.78 -14.36
C ILE A 306 -3.48 3.32 -13.96
N SER A 307 -4.08 2.38 -14.70
CA SER A 307 -3.95 0.93 -14.45
C SER A 307 -2.53 0.39 -14.79
N PRO A 308 -2.17 -0.86 -14.42
CA PRO A 308 -0.88 -1.43 -14.78
C PRO A 308 -0.62 -1.46 -16.31
N GLU A 309 -1.68 -1.65 -17.10
CA GLU A 309 -1.67 -1.63 -18.57
C GLU A 309 -1.58 -0.22 -19.16
N GLY A 310 -1.73 0.83 -18.35
CA GLY A 310 -1.76 2.22 -18.81
C GLY A 310 -3.14 2.74 -19.16
N HIS A 311 -4.21 2.09 -18.68
CA HIS A 311 -5.56 2.57 -18.91
C HIS A 311 -5.87 3.77 -18.02
N ILE A 312 -6.35 4.84 -18.63
CA ILE A 312 -6.85 6.02 -17.93
C ILE A 312 -8.25 5.73 -17.36
N ARG A 313 -8.38 5.84 -16.04
CA ARG A 313 -9.65 5.65 -15.31
C ARG A 313 -10.37 6.98 -15.07
N PRO A 314 -11.67 6.98 -14.72
CA PRO A 314 -12.45 8.20 -14.47
C PRO A 314 -11.79 9.18 -13.51
N GLU A 315 -11.10 8.68 -12.49
CA GLU A 315 -10.39 9.49 -11.49
C GLU A 315 -9.29 10.38 -12.09
N ALA A 316 -8.69 10.00 -13.23
CA ALA A 316 -7.65 10.79 -13.88
C ALA A 316 -8.18 12.14 -14.40
N TYR A 317 -9.45 12.18 -14.83
CA TYR A 317 -10.10 13.42 -15.29
C TYR A 317 -10.36 14.39 -14.14
N GLU A 318 -10.54 13.87 -12.91
CA GLU A 318 -10.61 14.69 -11.71
C GLU A 318 -9.27 15.39 -11.43
N GLY A 319 -8.15 14.67 -11.63
CA GLY A 319 -6.81 15.26 -11.54
C GLY A 319 -6.59 16.39 -12.52
N ARG A 320 -7.01 16.19 -13.79
CA ARG A 320 -6.95 17.23 -14.82
C ARG A 320 -7.81 18.44 -14.46
N LEU A 321 -9.04 18.21 -14.00
CA LEU A 321 -9.95 19.27 -13.56
C LEU A 321 -9.34 20.04 -12.38
N MET A 322 -8.87 19.34 -11.35
CA MET A 322 -8.24 19.95 -10.17
C MET A 322 -7.02 20.79 -10.56
N ARG A 323 -6.19 20.34 -11.51
CA ARG A 323 -5.03 21.09 -11.99
C ARG A 323 -5.42 22.40 -12.67
N ARG A 324 -6.48 22.41 -13.47
CA ARG A 324 -6.96 23.64 -14.12
C ARG A 324 -7.43 24.65 -13.08
N ILE A 325 -8.19 24.21 -12.08
CA ILE A 325 -8.64 25.05 -10.98
C ILE A 325 -7.43 25.66 -10.26
N ILE A 326 -6.44 24.82 -9.90
CA ILE A 326 -5.20 25.28 -9.27
C ILE A 326 -4.47 26.32 -10.14
N THR A 327 -4.37 26.08 -11.44
CA THR A 327 -3.68 26.97 -12.39
C THR A 327 -4.43 28.30 -12.56
N ALA A 328 -5.76 28.27 -12.56
CA ALA A 328 -6.61 29.46 -12.71
C ALA A 328 -6.43 30.48 -11.56
N TYR A 329 -6.17 30.00 -10.34
CA TYR A 329 -5.83 30.85 -9.19
C TYR A 329 -4.32 31.06 -9.03
N GLY A 330 -3.49 30.15 -9.54
CA GLY A 330 -2.03 30.24 -9.53
C GLY A 330 -1.44 30.40 -8.13
N SER A 331 -0.39 31.23 -8.02
CA SER A 331 0.30 31.49 -6.74
C SER A 331 -0.63 32.05 -5.67
N SER A 332 -1.74 32.71 -6.05
CA SER A 332 -2.70 33.21 -5.06
C SER A 332 -3.37 32.11 -4.25
N LEU A 333 -3.58 30.92 -4.84
CA LEU A 333 -4.06 29.74 -4.12
C LEU A 333 -2.90 29.03 -3.41
N ALA A 334 -1.73 28.96 -4.04
CA ALA A 334 -0.56 28.32 -3.43
C ALA A 334 -0.13 29.01 -2.12
N GLU A 335 -0.27 30.33 -2.03
CA GLU A 335 0.01 31.14 -0.85
C GLU A 335 -1.20 31.34 0.06
N ALA A 336 -2.35 30.74 -0.28
CA ALA A 336 -3.57 30.93 0.47
C ALA A 336 -3.46 30.36 1.88
N GLN A 337 -4.04 31.08 2.84
CA GLN A 337 -4.02 30.74 4.26
C GLN A 337 -5.38 30.24 4.71
N SER A 338 -5.37 29.27 5.62
CA SER A 338 -6.58 28.77 6.28
C SER A 338 -7.28 29.89 7.06
N ALA A 339 -8.55 30.13 6.76
CA ALA A 339 -9.41 31.06 7.50
C ALA A 339 -10.51 30.29 8.26
N PRO A 340 -10.97 30.75 9.44
CA PRO A 340 -12.11 30.13 10.12
C PRO A 340 -13.36 30.16 9.24
N ALA A 341 -14.10 29.05 9.20
CA ALA A 341 -15.32 28.91 8.38
C ALA A 341 -16.43 29.92 8.77
N ALA A 342 -16.41 30.42 10.01
CA ALA A 342 -17.42 31.33 10.53
C ALA A 342 -17.24 32.80 10.10
N ASP A 343 -16.07 33.18 9.59
CA ASP A 343 -15.69 34.60 9.50
C ASP A 343 -16.14 35.29 8.21
N ILE A 344 -16.55 34.53 7.17
CA ILE A 344 -16.85 35.09 5.83
C ILE A 344 -18.14 34.53 5.23
N ALA A 345 -18.25 33.23 4.96
CA ALA A 345 -19.46 32.65 4.39
C ALA A 345 -19.76 31.30 5.02
N THR A 346 -21.04 31.07 5.35
CA THR A 346 -21.48 29.79 5.91
C THR A 346 -22.56 29.19 5.02
N ALA A 347 -22.36 27.96 4.55
CA ALA A 347 -23.42 27.22 3.89
C ALA A 347 -24.43 26.73 4.93
N ARG A 348 -25.70 27.06 4.73
CA ARG A 348 -26.82 26.60 5.54
C ARG A 348 -27.73 25.73 4.71
N ARG A 349 -28.07 24.57 5.26
CA ARG A 349 -29.06 23.66 4.69
C ARG A 349 -30.43 24.32 4.72
N LEU A 350 -31.15 24.26 3.59
CA LEU A 350 -32.56 24.61 3.55
C LEU A 350 -33.40 23.39 3.93
N VAL A 351 -34.14 23.46 5.03
CA VAL A 351 -35.13 22.44 5.38
C VAL A 351 -36.33 22.61 4.46
N VAL A 352 -36.47 21.72 3.47
CA VAL A 352 -37.69 21.61 2.65
C VAL A 352 -38.64 20.64 3.37
N ASP A 353 -39.91 21.04 3.49
CA ASP A 353 -40.99 20.39 4.25
C ASP A 353 -40.93 18.84 4.24
N SER A 354 -40.82 18.22 5.42
CA SER A 354 -40.39 16.84 5.59
C SER A 354 -41.55 15.84 5.76
N ALA A 355 -41.82 15.06 4.72
CA ALA A 355 -42.37 13.69 4.90
C ALA A 355 -41.24 12.64 5.00
N ASP A 356 -40.01 12.98 4.60
CA ASP A 356 -38.86 12.07 4.55
C ASP A 356 -37.62 12.65 5.28
N ALA A 357 -37.81 13.24 6.47
CA ALA A 357 -36.68 13.63 7.33
C ALA A 357 -35.92 12.38 7.82
N THR A 358 -35.06 11.84 6.98
CA THR A 358 -33.95 10.98 7.40
C THR A 358 -32.83 11.84 7.98
N ALA A 359 -31.97 11.23 8.80
CA ALA A 359 -30.93 11.91 9.57
C ALA A 359 -30.12 12.89 8.68
N PRO A 360 -29.82 14.10 9.15
CA PRO A 360 -29.10 15.09 8.32
C PRO A 360 -27.74 14.53 7.88
N GLY A 361 -27.45 14.65 6.59
CA GLY A 361 -26.09 14.56 6.09
C GLY A 361 -25.24 15.65 6.75
N THR A 362 -23.95 15.40 6.88
CA THR A 362 -23.01 16.36 7.48
C THR A 362 -22.33 17.11 6.35
N LEU A 363 -22.53 18.42 6.28
CA LEU A 363 -21.75 19.31 5.44
C LEU A 363 -20.55 19.79 6.24
N VAL A 364 -19.35 19.62 5.68
CA VAL A 364 -18.12 20.18 6.26
C VAL A 364 -17.68 21.38 5.43
N GLN A 365 -17.33 22.48 6.09
CA GLN A 365 -17.00 23.73 5.43
C GLN A 365 -15.65 24.26 5.89
N ARG A 366 -14.85 24.71 4.92
CA ARG A 366 -13.54 25.32 5.14
C ARG A 366 -13.32 26.47 4.18
N GLN A 367 -12.47 27.41 4.55
CA GLN A 367 -12.18 28.58 3.74
C GLN A 367 -10.69 28.81 3.63
N LEU A 368 -10.26 29.18 2.43
CA LEU A 368 -8.93 29.71 2.18
C LEU A 368 -9.02 31.19 1.81
N GLN A 369 -8.25 32.03 2.50
CA GLN A 369 -8.02 33.43 2.13
C GLN A 369 -6.95 33.46 1.05
N LEU A 370 -7.33 33.91 -0.15
CA LEU A 370 -6.42 34.02 -1.30
C LEU A 370 -5.44 35.18 -1.11
N ALA A 371 -4.19 35.02 -1.54
CA ALA A 371 -3.18 36.07 -1.41
C ALA A 371 -3.50 37.34 -2.23
N GLN A 372 -4.20 37.20 -3.37
CA GLN A 372 -4.68 38.33 -4.17
C GLN A 372 -5.91 39.04 -3.55
N GLY A 373 -6.42 38.55 -2.43
CA GLY A 373 -7.69 38.98 -1.82
C GLY A 373 -8.87 38.09 -2.21
N GLY A 374 -9.94 38.13 -1.40
CA GLY A 374 -11.10 37.26 -1.55
C GLY A 374 -10.87 35.84 -0.99
N HIS A 375 -11.86 34.97 -1.14
CA HIS A 375 -11.88 33.65 -0.50
C HIS A 375 -12.30 32.56 -1.46
N LEU A 376 -11.87 31.34 -1.14
CA LEU A 376 -12.39 30.11 -1.72
C LEU A 376 -13.07 29.31 -0.60
N LEU A 377 -14.40 29.17 -0.69
CA LEU A 377 -15.19 28.37 0.23
C LEU A 377 -15.26 26.94 -0.28
N PHE A 378 -14.81 26.00 0.54
CA PHE A 378 -14.92 24.57 0.31
C PHE A 378 -16.16 24.06 1.04
N VAL A 379 -17.06 23.38 0.33
CA VAL A 379 -18.24 22.73 0.91
C VAL A 379 -18.15 21.26 0.59
N ALA A 380 -17.90 20.40 1.58
CA ALA A 380 -17.83 18.96 1.41
C ALA A 380 -19.11 18.29 1.91
N ASN A 381 -19.78 17.52 1.05
CA ASN A 381 -20.91 16.69 1.46
C ASN A 381 -20.40 15.27 1.78
N VAL A 382 -20.22 15.01 3.08
CA VAL A 382 -19.84 13.68 3.59
C VAL A 382 -21.05 12.81 3.94
N GLY A 383 -22.26 13.27 3.63
CA GLY A 383 -23.49 12.51 3.80
C GLY A 383 -23.73 11.49 2.67
N GLU A 384 -24.95 10.94 2.67
CA GLU A 384 -25.41 9.96 1.69
C GLU A 384 -26.48 10.53 0.74
N GLN A 385 -26.87 11.80 0.90
CA GLN A 385 -27.95 12.43 0.15
C GLN A 385 -27.53 13.79 -0.40
N GLU A 386 -28.11 14.16 -1.53
CA GLU A 386 -28.01 15.52 -2.06
C GLU A 386 -28.69 16.52 -1.13
N GLU A 387 -28.13 17.72 -1.02
CA GLU A 387 -28.70 18.77 -0.18
C GLU A 387 -28.80 20.09 -0.94
N VAL A 388 -29.96 20.76 -0.82
CA VAL A 388 -30.12 22.15 -1.28
C VAL A 388 -29.63 23.07 -0.17
N VAL A 389 -28.66 23.91 -0.49
CA VAL A 389 -28.01 24.82 0.46
C VAL A 389 -28.09 26.26 -0.03
N GLN A 390 -27.97 27.18 0.91
CA GLN A 390 -27.73 28.59 0.65
C GLN A 390 -26.47 29.02 1.39
N LEU A 391 -25.69 29.94 0.82
CA LEU A 391 -24.57 30.55 1.51
C LEU A 391 -25.02 31.88 2.08
N GLU A 392 -24.74 32.09 3.36
CA GLU A 392 -24.89 33.39 4.00
C GLU A 392 -23.55 34.12 3.97
N LEU A 393 -23.47 35.21 3.20
CA LEU A 393 -22.27 36.04 3.13
C LEU A 393 -22.23 37.04 4.30
N GLN A 394 -21.23 36.93 5.15
CA GLN A 394 -20.89 37.89 6.20
C GLN A 394 -19.90 38.94 5.63
N GLY A 395 -20.12 40.23 5.94
CA GLY A 395 -19.09 41.26 5.73
C GLY A 395 -19.10 42.10 4.43
N THR A 396 -20.01 41.91 3.48
CA THR A 396 -20.14 42.80 2.29
C THR A 396 -21.60 43.08 1.92
N GLY A 397 -22.39 43.56 2.88
CA GLY A 397 -23.77 43.98 2.65
C GLY A 397 -24.86 42.92 2.86
N GLY A 398 -24.54 41.75 3.44
CA GLY A 398 -25.51 40.74 3.92
C GLY A 398 -26.46 40.22 2.84
N GLY A 399 -26.12 39.11 2.20
CA GLY A 399 -26.95 38.49 1.17
C GLY A 399 -26.97 36.97 1.29
N VAL A 400 -28.12 36.38 1.01
CA VAL A 400 -28.29 34.94 0.83
C VAL A 400 -28.03 34.64 -0.65
N ILE A 401 -27.11 33.73 -0.93
CA ILE A 401 -26.80 33.27 -2.30
C ILE A 401 -27.09 31.76 -2.42
N PRO A 402 -27.52 31.26 -3.59
CA PRO A 402 -27.81 32.01 -4.81
C PRO A 402 -29.05 32.91 -4.69
N GLN A 403 -29.13 33.96 -5.51
CA GLN A 403 -30.29 34.87 -5.53
C GLN A 403 -31.45 34.34 -6.36
N THR A 404 -31.14 33.59 -7.41
CA THR A 404 -32.11 33.17 -8.44
C THR A 404 -32.09 31.66 -8.72
N SER A 405 -30.98 30.98 -8.45
CA SER A 405 -30.78 29.54 -8.66
C SER A 405 -30.76 28.77 -7.33
N LYS A 406 -30.53 27.45 -7.39
CA LYS A 406 -30.30 26.57 -6.23
C LYS A 406 -28.88 26.01 -6.27
N LEU A 407 -28.18 26.14 -5.15
CA LEU A 407 -26.93 25.42 -4.93
C LEU A 407 -27.26 24.05 -4.33
N ARG A 408 -26.82 22.99 -5.00
CA ARG A 408 -26.97 21.60 -4.56
C ARG A 408 -25.59 21.03 -4.29
N THR A 409 -25.42 20.41 -3.13
CA THR A 409 -24.22 19.65 -2.80
C THR A 409 -24.48 18.18 -3.08
N ILE A 410 -23.50 17.48 -3.64
CA ILE A 410 -23.60 16.07 -4.03
C ILE A 410 -22.76 15.20 -3.07
N PRO A 411 -23.24 14.03 -2.61
CA PRO A 411 -22.44 13.12 -1.79
C PRO A 411 -21.05 12.85 -2.39
N ALA A 412 -20.02 12.89 -1.55
CA ALA A 412 -18.62 12.75 -1.97
C ALA A 412 -18.19 13.77 -3.05
N ARG A 413 -18.70 15.00 -2.94
CA ARG A 413 -18.18 16.19 -3.62
C ARG A 413 -17.76 17.25 -2.62
N CYS A 414 -16.73 18.00 -3.02
CA CYS A 414 -16.21 19.14 -2.30
C CYS A 414 -16.16 20.33 -3.27
N GLU A 415 -17.19 21.17 -3.26
CA GLU A 415 -17.28 22.32 -4.17
C GLU A 415 -16.32 23.45 -3.73
N MET A 416 -15.61 24.08 -4.68
CA MET A 416 -14.73 25.23 -4.45
C MET A 416 -15.35 26.53 -4.98
N LEU A 417 -16.01 27.28 -4.10
CA LEU A 417 -16.85 28.41 -4.46
C LEU A 417 -16.11 29.75 -4.20
N PRO A 418 -15.80 30.54 -5.24
CA PRO A 418 -15.11 31.81 -5.08
C PRO A 418 -16.02 32.91 -4.52
N ILE A 419 -15.51 33.69 -3.57
CA ILE A 419 -16.24 34.78 -2.90
C ILE A 419 -15.35 36.02 -2.81
N GLY A 420 -15.80 37.12 -3.41
CA GLY A 420 -15.13 38.42 -3.35
C GLY A 420 -13.72 38.44 -3.97
N VAL A 421 -13.47 37.60 -4.99
CA VAL A 421 -12.15 37.42 -5.60
C VAL A 421 -11.85 38.58 -6.57
N PRO A 422 -10.78 39.37 -6.37
CA PRO A 422 -10.37 40.38 -7.33
C PRO A 422 -9.99 39.75 -8.67
N MET A 423 -10.50 40.29 -9.77
CA MET A 423 -10.29 39.73 -11.11
C MET A 423 -9.02 40.29 -11.80
N SER A 424 -8.28 41.17 -11.12
CA SER A 424 -7.08 41.81 -11.67
C SER A 424 -5.98 40.80 -12.05
N GLY A 425 -5.89 39.68 -11.32
CA GLY A 425 -5.00 38.56 -11.66
C GLY A 425 -5.33 37.91 -13.01
N TRP A 426 -6.58 38.04 -13.46
CA TRP A 426 -7.05 37.57 -14.76
C TRP A 426 -7.05 38.67 -15.82
N GLY A 427 -6.49 39.85 -15.51
CA GLY A 427 -6.43 40.99 -16.42
C GLY A 427 -7.72 41.81 -16.52
N ILE A 428 -8.69 41.59 -15.62
CA ILE A 428 -9.97 42.31 -15.60
C ILE A 428 -10.06 43.20 -14.36
N GLU A 429 -10.30 44.50 -14.55
CA GLU A 429 -10.52 45.46 -13.46
C GLU A 429 -11.92 45.27 -12.86
N GLY A 430 -12.00 44.53 -11.75
CA GLY A 430 -13.27 44.23 -11.08
C GLY A 430 -13.13 43.18 -9.98
N VAL A 431 -14.27 42.71 -9.49
CA VAL A 431 -14.39 41.69 -8.45
C VAL A 431 -15.43 40.65 -8.86
N LEU A 432 -15.05 39.37 -8.80
CA LEU A 432 -15.98 38.25 -8.79
C LEU A 432 -16.60 38.20 -7.39
N ARG A 433 -17.80 38.79 -7.24
CA ARG A 433 -18.46 38.95 -5.95
C ARG A 433 -18.79 37.60 -5.32
N TYR A 434 -19.33 36.69 -6.11
CA TYR A 434 -19.44 35.28 -5.76
C TYR A 434 -19.69 34.44 -7.01
N SER A 435 -19.43 33.14 -6.92
CA SER A 435 -20.03 32.15 -7.82
C SER A 435 -20.49 30.91 -7.06
N THR A 436 -21.64 30.37 -7.47
CA THR A 436 -22.10 29.04 -7.03
C THR A 436 -21.66 27.93 -7.99
N ALA A 437 -20.96 28.31 -9.06
CA ALA A 437 -20.24 27.42 -9.96
C ALA A 437 -18.74 27.49 -9.65
N GLU A 438 -18.03 26.40 -9.88
CA GLU A 438 -16.59 26.35 -9.64
C GLU A 438 -15.85 26.98 -10.82
N LEU A 439 -14.86 27.84 -10.55
CA LEU A 439 -13.94 28.33 -11.58
C LEU A 439 -13.06 27.17 -12.06
N THR A 440 -13.20 26.81 -13.33
CA THR A 440 -12.48 25.69 -13.96
C THR A 440 -11.13 26.13 -14.51
N ASP A 441 -11.09 27.17 -15.34
CA ASP A 441 -9.91 27.57 -16.12
C ASP A 441 -9.99 29.04 -16.52
N VAL A 442 -8.84 29.67 -16.80
CA VAL A 442 -8.74 31.06 -17.26
C VAL A 442 -7.73 31.14 -18.40
N HIS A 443 -8.17 31.64 -19.56
CA HIS A 443 -7.31 31.90 -20.70
C HIS A 443 -7.30 33.38 -21.04
N ARG A 444 -6.12 33.93 -21.31
CA ARG A 444 -5.95 35.35 -21.59
C ARG A 444 -5.14 35.56 -22.86
N GLU A 445 -5.70 36.38 -23.74
CA GLU A 445 -5.08 36.95 -24.91
C GLU A 445 -5.09 38.48 -24.82
N ALA A 446 -4.38 39.17 -25.71
CA ALA A 446 -4.08 40.60 -25.60
C ALA A 446 -5.29 41.48 -25.21
N ALA A 447 -6.46 41.27 -25.82
CA ALA A 447 -7.69 42.00 -25.54
C ALA A 447 -8.89 41.11 -25.15
N LYS A 448 -8.69 39.80 -24.95
CA LYS A 448 -9.76 38.84 -24.64
C LYS A 448 -9.38 37.98 -23.44
N THR A 449 -10.27 37.89 -22.47
CA THR A 449 -10.15 36.97 -21.33
C THR A 449 -11.33 36.01 -21.34
N VAL A 450 -11.06 34.72 -21.33
CA VAL A 450 -12.05 33.65 -21.21
C VAL A 450 -11.96 33.06 -19.81
N ILE A 451 -13.06 33.05 -19.09
CA ILE A 451 -13.16 32.46 -17.75
C ILE A 451 -14.19 31.34 -17.81
N VAL A 452 -13.74 30.11 -17.55
CA VAL A 452 -14.59 28.92 -17.62
C VAL A 452 -15.05 28.53 -16.22
N PHE A 453 -16.34 28.30 -16.06
CA PHE A 453 -16.97 27.79 -14.84
C PHE A 453 -17.66 26.46 -15.12
N HIS A 454 -17.85 25.65 -14.08
CA HIS A 454 -18.70 24.47 -14.17
C HIS A 454 -19.62 24.31 -12.96
N SER A 455 -20.76 23.65 -13.17
CA SER A 455 -21.68 23.23 -12.12
C SER A 455 -22.29 21.86 -12.44
N GLU A 456 -22.78 21.18 -11.41
CA GLU A 456 -23.54 19.92 -11.57
C GLU A 456 -24.93 20.18 -12.17
N TYR A 457 -25.57 21.26 -11.73
CA TYR A 457 -26.90 21.70 -12.20
C TYR A 457 -26.84 23.16 -12.60
N GLU A 458 -27.69 24.00 -12.02
CA GLU A 458 -27.69 25.44 -12.23
C GLU A 458 -26.59 26.17 -11.45
N GLY A 459 -26.13 27.28 -12.02
CA GLY A 459 -25.09 28.12 -11.42
C GLY A 459 -25.41 29.60 -11.57
N GLU A 460 -24.89 30.39 -10.63
CA GLU A 460 -25.01 31.84 -10.61
C GLU A 460 -23.61 32.46 -10.43
N ILE A 461 -23.28 33.46 -11.24
CA ILE A 461 -22.02 34.20 -11.21
C ILE A 461 -22.34 35.68 -11.07
N ALA A 462 -21.82 36.33 -10.03
CA ALA A 462 -22.02 37.76 -9.80
C ALA A 462 -20.71 38.53 -9.91
N LEU A 463 -20.66 39.52 -10.80
CA LEU A 463 -19.49 40.36 -11.05
C LEU A 463 -19.77 41.82 -10.68
N ASN A 464 -18.74 42.53 -10.24
CA ASN A 464 -18.70 43.99 -10.23
C ASN A 464 -17.50 44.44 -11.08
N LEU A 465 -17.76 45.09 -12.21
CA LEU A 465 -16.73 45.51 -13.15
C LEU A 465 -16.55 47.03 -13.06
N LYS A 466 -15.30 47.51 -13.08
CA LYS A 466 -15.02 48.95 -13.09
C LYS A 466 -15.36 49.60 -14.42
N GLN A 467 -15.17 48.89 -15.52
CA GLN A 467 -15.57 49.33 -16.85
C GLN A 467 -16.94 48.73 -17.18
N PRO A 468 -17.92 49.54 -17.59
CA PRO A 468 -19.23 49.01 -17.97
C PRO A 468 -19.12 48.24 -19.30
N ALA A 469 -19.91 47.16 -19.41
CA ALA A 469 -20.12 46.47 -20.68
C ALA A 469 -20.92 47.36 -21.63
N VAL A 470 -20.35 47.65 -22.81
CA VAL A 470 -21.02 48.36 -23.91
C VAL A 470 -21.82 47.40 -24.79
N ARG A 471 -21.48 46.11 -24.77
CA ARG A 471 -22.20 45.04 -25.47
C ARG A 471 -22.21 43.77 -24.65
N ILE A 472 -23.35 43.08 -24.64
CA ILE A 472 -23.56 41.78 -24.01
C ILE A 472 -24.12 40.83 -25.07
N ALA A 473 -23.51 39.66 -25.23
CA ALA A 473 -23.99 38.58 -26.09
C ALA A 473 -24.16 37.30 -25.27
N GLU A 474 -25.35 36.72 -25.32
CA GLU A 474 -25.75 35.57 -24.52
C GLU A 474 -25.96 34.32 -25.38
N ASN A 475 -25.51 33.18 -24.88
CA ASN A 475 -25.79 31.86 -25.46
C ASN A 475 -26.04 30.87 -24.33
N GLY A 476 -27.31 30.55 -24.03
CA GLY A 476 -27.66 29.61 -22.94
C GLY A 476 -27.39 30.12 -21.52
N VAL A 477 -26.91 31.35 -21.37
CA VAL A 477 -26.73 32.09 -20.10
C VAL A 477 -27.69 33.28 -20.11
N ALA A 478 -28.43 33.49 -19.04
CA ALA A 478 -29.22 34.70 -18.85
C ALA A 478 -28.38 35.72 -18.05
N ALA A 479 -28.08 36.88 -18.63
CA ALA A 479 -27.39 37.96 -17.94
C ALA A 479 -28.37 39.06 -17.54
N SER A 480 -28.21 39.57 -16.32
CA SER A 480 -28.87 40.79 -15.87
C SER A 480 -27.82 41.80 -15.45
N ALA A 481 -27.92 43.02 -15.99
CA ALA A 481 -27.02 44.11 -15.71
C ALA A 481 -27.76 45.20 -14.93
N ASN A 482 -27.16 45.66 -13.83
CA ASN A 482 -27.59 46.89 -13.17
C ASN A 482 -26.67 48.04 -13.63
N GLY A 483 -27.14 48.78 -14.63
CA GLY A 483 -26.34 49.71 -15.43
C GLY A 483 -25.78 50.93 -14.70
N GLU A 484 -26.21 51.22 -13.47
CA GLU A 484 -25.71 52.37 -12.69
C GLU A 484 -24.51 52.03 -11.78
N ASP A 485 -24.29 50.75 -11.43
CA ASP A 485 -23.29 50.33 -10.43
C ASP A 485 -22.23 49.32 -10.93
N GLY A 486 -22.25 48.97 -12.22
CA GLY A 486 -21.31 47.99 -12.80
C GLY A 486 -21.50 46.55 -12.30
N ASN A 487 -22.68 46.23 -11.75
CA ASN A 487 -23.02 44.90 -11.24
C ASN A 487 -23.69 44.05 -12.32
N TYR A 488 -23.22 42.81 -12.47
CA TYR A 488 -23.76 41.84 -13.41
C TYR A 488 -24.04 40.52 -12.70
N LEU A 489 -25.18 39.91 -13.03
CA LEU A 489 -25.58 38.59 -12.53
C LEU A 489 -25.87 37.67 -13.71
N PHE A 490 -25.17 36.55 -13.77
CA PHE A 490 -25.30 35.54 -14.82
C PHE A 490 -25.89 34.27 -14.22
N VAL A 491 -26.91 33.72 -14.86
CA VAL A 491 -27.60 32.50 -14.43
C VAL A 491 -27.60 31.51 -15.59
N PHE A 492 -27.24 30.27 -15.33
CA PHE A 492 -27.19 29.24 -16.35
C PHE A 492 -27.64 27.88 -15.82
N GLN A 493 -27.97 26.98 -16.73
CA GLN A 493 -28.26 25.58 -16.44
C GLN A 493 -27.11 24.74 -16.99
N GLY A 494 -26.39 24.04 -16.11
CA GLY A 494 -25.40 23.03 -16.50
C GLY A 494 -26.11 21.88 -17.18
N LYS A 495 -25.94 21.76 -18.50
CA LYS A 495 -26.48 20.66 -19.29
C LYS A 495 -25.36 20.05 -20.13
N ALA A 496 -25.13 18.75 -19.94
CA ALA A 496 -24.10 18.02 -20.65
C ALA A 496 -24.28 18.12 -22.18
N GLY A 497 -23.18 18.27 -22.90
CA GLY A 497 -23.15 18.46 -24.35
C GLY A 497 -23.55 19.87 -24.81
N THR A 498 -23.68 20.84 -23.89
CA THR A 498 -23.96 22.24 -24.26
C THR A 498 -22.94 23.17 -23.63
N ILE A 499 -22.38 24.07 -24.45
CA ILE A 499 -21.49 25.14 -24.00
C ILE A 499 -22.33 26.41 -23.90
N ALA A 500 -22.67 26.80 -22.67
CA ALA A 500 -23.30 28.08 -22.41
C ALA A 500 -22.22 29.16 -22.29
N SER A 501 -22.43 30.35 -22.83
CA SER A 501 -21.50 31.46 -22.67
C SER A 501 -22.16 32.83 -22.63
N CYS A 502 -21.45 33.79 -22.07
CA CYS A 502 -21.80 35.21 -22.13
C CYS A 502 -20.54 36.04 -22.44
N THR A 503 -20.58 36.85 -23.49
CA THR A 503 -19.50 37.75 -23.88
C THR A 503 -19.85 39.20 -23.54
N LEU A 504 -18.96 39.87 -22.81
CA LEU A 504 -19.01 41.29 -22.48
C LEU A 504 -17.91 42.03 -23.23
N GLU A 505 -18.29 43.01 -24.04
CA GLU A 505 -17.34 44.00 -24.59
C GLU A 505 -17.36 45.20 -23.64
N LEU A 506 -16.22 45.48 -22.99
CA LEU A 506 -16.09 46.54 -22.00
C LEU A 506 -15.75 47.88 -22.66
N ALA A 507 -16.06 48.98 -21.98
CA ALA A 507 -15.85 50.33 -22.50
C ALA A 507 -14.39 50.67 -22.85
N ASP A 508 -13.42 49.93 -22.31
CA ASP A 508 -11.99 50.06 -22.61
C ASP A 508 -11.51 49.20 -23.79
N GLY A 509 -12.42 48.46 -24.43
CA GLY A 509 -12.14 47.55 -25.56
C GLY A 509 -11.75 46.13 -25.15
N THR A 510 -11.71 45.82 -23.84
CA THR A 510 -11.46 44.47 -23.35
C THR A 510 -12.70 43.60 -23.58
N VAL A 511 -12.50 42.36 -24.02
CA VAL A 511 -13.56 41.35 -24.15
C VAL A 511 -13.43 40.35 -22.99
N LEU A 512 -14.48 40.19 -22.20
CA LEU A 512 -14.61 39.15 -21.19
C LEU A 512 -15.65 38.12 -21.65
N GLU A 513 -15.23 36.88 -21.82
CA GLU A 513 -16.12 35.76 -22.12
C GLU A 513 -16.22 34.83 -20.91
N LEU A 514 -17.43 34.64 -20.41
CA LEU A 514 -17.74 33.65 -19.38
C LEU A 514 -18.28 32.41 -20.08
N VAL A 515 -17.63 31.27 -19.88
CA VAL A 515 -18.09 29.97 -20.38
C VAL A 515 -18.57 29.14 -19.22
N CYS A 516 -19.74 28.52 -19.33
CA CYS A 516 -20.37 27.75 -18.28
C CYS A 516 -20.68 26.34 -18.78
N LEU A 517 -20.08 25.34 -18.14
CA LEU A 517 -20.18 23.93 -18.52
C LEU A 517 -20.95 23.11 -17.47
N ALA A 518 -21.53 21.99 -17.90
CA ALA A 518 -21.84 20.92 -16.96
C ALA A 518 -20.54 20.27 -16.47
N ARG A 519 -20.53 19.75 -15.24
CA ARG A 519 -19.33 19.09 -14.69
C ARG A 519 -18.81 17.94 -15.56
N ALA A 520 -19.70 17.13 -16.13
CA ALA A 520 -19.31 16.03 -17.03
C ALA A 520 -18.51 16.52 -18.25
N ASP A 521 -18.83 17.71 -18.77
CA ASP A 521 -18.11 18.33 -19.88
C ASP A 521 -16.79 18.96 -19.40
N ALA A 522 -16.78 19.56 -18.20
CA ALA A 522 -15.58 20.15 -17.61
C ALA A 522 -14.46 19.13 -17.37
N LEU A 523 -14.82 17.89 -16.98
CA LEU A 523 -13.89 16.76 -16.86
C LEU A 523 -13.20 16.43 -18.19
N LEU A 524 -13.94 16.56 -19.29
CA LEU A 524 -13.50 16.18 -20.64
C LEU A 524 -13.03 17.36 -21.47
N MET A 525 -13.06 18.57 -20.92
CA MET A 525 -12.63 19.78 -21.62
C MET A 525 -11.17 19.61 -22.08
N ASN A 526 -10.84 20.07 -23.29
CA ASN A 526 -9.47 20.15 -23.80
C ASN A 526 -8.81 21.47 -23.37
N VAL A 527 -7.59 21.74 -23.81
CA VAL A 527 -6.97 23.07 -23.62
C VAL A 527 -7.77 24.12 -24.42
N ILE A 528 -7.92 25.31 -23.85
CA ILE A 528 -8.54 26.45 -24.53
C ILE A 528 -7.65 26.84 -25.72
N GLN A 529 -8.20 26.82 -26.93
CA GLN A 529 -7.43 27.10 -28.15
C GLN A 529 -7.15 28.60 -28.33
N ASP A 530 -6.20 28.93 -29.20
CA ASP A 530 -5.98 30.31 -29.65
C ASP A 530 -7.30 30.91 -30.19
N GLY A 531 -7.63 32.12 -29.76
CA GLY A 531 -8.93 32.78 -29.95
C GLY A 531 -9.93 32.54 -28.81
N GLY A 532 -9.60 31.69 -27.84
CA GLY A 532 -10.42 31.42 -26.65
C GLY A 532 -11.51 30.36 -26.86
N GLU A 533 -11.41 29.50 -27.87
CA GLU A 533 -12.40 28.46 -28.14
C GLU A 533 -12.28 27.30 -27.13
N VAL A 534 -13.40 26.95 -26.50
CA VAL A 534 -13.52 25.82 -25.57
C VAL A 534 -14.05 24.60 -26.32
N THR A 535 -13.32 23.49 -26.26
CA THR A 535 -13.75 22.22 -26.86
C THR A 535 -13.83 21.12 -25.81
N ILE A 536 -14.78 20.20 -26.00
CA ILE A 536 -15.03 19.06 -25.11
C ILE A 536 -14.61 17.80 -25.84
N GLY A 537 -13.73 17.01 -25.23
CA GLY A 537 -13.28 15.73 -25.74
C GLY A 537 -14.26 14.60 -25.43
N SER A 538 -13.75 13.37 -25.51
CA SER A 538 -14.47 12.17 -25.07
C SER A 538 -13.58 11.38 -24.13
N PRO A 539 -14.16 10.58 -23.21
CA PRO A 539 -13.36 9.68 -22.40
C PRO A 539 -12.62 8.71 -23.31
N ILE A 540 -11.37 8.42 -22.96
CA ILE A 540 -10.61 7.35 -23.60
C ILE A 540 -11.29 6.02 -23.27
N ALA A 541 -11.59 5.24 -24.31
CA ALA A 541 -12.15 3.91 -24.20
C ALA A 541 -11.09 2.88 -24.62
N TYR A 542 -11.07 1.74 -23.93
CA TYR A 542 -10.13 0.66 -24.18
C TYR A 542 -10.85 -0.60 -24.62
N ASP A 543 -10.16 -1.41 -25.43
CA ASP A 543 -10.64 -2.71 -25.88
C ASP A 543 -10.46 -3.76 -24.79
N ASP A 544 -11.48 -3.91 -23.94
CA ASP A 544 -11.51 -4.91 -22.87
C ASP A 544 -12.13 -6.25 -23.33
N ALA A 545 -12.34 -6.43 -24.64
CA ALA A 545 -12.93 -7.64 -25.16
C ALA A 545 -11.92 -8.80 -25.13
N PRO A 546 -12.28 -9.96 -24.53
CA PRO A 546 -11.44 -11.14 -24.58
C PRO A 546 -11.14 -11.57 -26.02
N ARG A 547 -9.89 -11.97 -26.28
CA ARG A 547 -9.44 -12.53 -27.56
C ARG A 547 -9.16 -14.01 -27.42
N GLU A 548 -9.61 -14.78 -28.42
CA GLU A 548 -9.17 -16.14 -28.58
C GLU A 548 -7.69 -16.13 -28.96
N THR A 549 -6.85 -16.64 -28.06
CA THR A 549 -5.41 -16.76 -28.27
C THR A 549 -5.09 -18.24 -28.35
N LEU A 550 -4.66 -18.69 -29.52
CA LEU A 550 -4.23 -20.07 -29.71
C LEU A 550 -2.90 -20.24 -28.98
N VAL A 551 -2.88 -21.11 -27.98
CA VAL A 551 -1.68 -21.46 -27.23
C VAL A 551 -1.47 -22.96 -27.36
N ASP A 552 -0.32 -23.34 -27.92
CA ASP A 552 0.05 -24.74 -28.03
C ASP A 552 0.64 -25.20 -26.69
N TRP A 553 -0.14 -25.99 -25.94
CA TRP A 553 0.20 -26.43 -24.60
C TRP A 553 0.94 -27.76 -24.59
N SER A 554 1.93 -27.88 -23.71
CA SER A 554 2.53 -29.15 -23.32
C SER A 554 2.78 -29.18 -21.81
N LEU A 555 2.67 -30.37 -21.22
CA LEU A 555 2.77 -30.59 -19.78
C LEU A 555 3.89 -31.59 -19.47
N LYS A 556 4.66 -31.29 -18.42
CA LYS A 556 5.67 -32.18 -17.87
C LYS A 556 5.45 -32.32 -16.37
N ALA A 557 4.97 -33.49 -15.95
CA ALA A 557 4.96 -33.86 -14.54
C ALA A 557 6.39 -34.03 -14.03
N VAL A 558 6.67 -33.50 -12.85
CA VAL A 558 7.95 -33.63 -12.14
C VAL A 558 7.71 -34.27 -10.78
N SER A 559 8.76 -34.86 -10.20
CA SER A 559 8.64 -35.45 -8.88
C SER A 559 8.31 -34.35 -7.86
N PRO A 560 7.25 -34.49 -7.05
CA PRO A 560 6.85 -33.47 -6.09
C PRO A 560 7.82 -33.31 -4.92
N THR A 561 8.60 -34.36 -4.63
CA THR A 561 9.58 -34.42 -3.54
C THR A 561 11.01 -34.19 -4.00
N ALA A 562 11.28 -34.22 -5.30
CA ALA A 562 12.59 -33.86 -5.82
C ALA A 562 12.77 -32.33 -5.79
N SER A 563 13.98 -31.90 -5.47
CA SER A 563 14.36 -30.50 -5.63
C SER A 563 14.28 -30.07 -7.08
N LEU A 564 13.72 -28.88 -7.32
CA LEU A 564 13.79 -28.23 -8.64
C LEU A 564 15.05 -27.35 -8.76
N SER A 565 15.96 -27.41 -7.79
CA SER A 565 17.24 -26.70 -7.85
C SER A 565 18.21 -27.38 -8.82
N ILE A 566 18.93 -26.56 -9.57
CA ILE A 566 20.10 -27.00 -10.35
C ILE A 566 21.37 -27.10 -9.48
N ASN A 567 21.33 -26.53 -8.26
CA ASN A 567 22.43 -26.57 -7.31
C ASN A 567 22.34 -27.84 -6.45
N ALA A 568 23.50 -28.36 -6.05
CA ALA A 568 23.55 -29.52 -5.17
C ALA A 568 22.99 -29.19 -3.78
N ALA A 569 22.31 -30.17 -3.17
CA ALA A 569 21.86 -30.05 -1.79
C ALA A 569 23.06 -29.96 -0.84
N VAL A 570 22.93 -29.11 0.18
CA VAL A 570 23.90 -28.90 1.25
C VAL A 570 23.41 -29.62 2.49
N SER A 571 24.29 -30.33 3.19
CA SER A 571 23.94 -30.96 4.47
C SER A 571 23.91 -29.91 5.58
N LEU A 572 22.85 -29.94 6.38
CA LEU A 572 22.70 -29.06 7.54
C LEU A 572 22.83 -29.86 8.85
N PRO A 573 23.44 -29.28 9.90
CA PRO A 573 23.49 -29.90 11.23
C PRO A 573 22.10 -29.96 11.88
N ALA A 574 21.24 -28.99 11.59
CA ALA A 574 19.84 -28.93 11.99
C ALA A 574 19.08 -28.07 10.97
N ALA A 575 17.75 -28.19 10.93
CA ALA A 575 16.94 -27.24 10.18
C ALA A 575 17.10 -25.82 10.76
N ASP A 576 17.23 -24.85 9.87
CA ASP A 576 17.35 -23.44 10.19
C ASP A 576 16.70 -22.62 9.08
N PHE A 577 16.44 -21.35 9.36
CA PHE A 577 15.86 -20.43 8.38
C PHE A 577 16.76 -20.26 7.14
N LEU A 578 16.13 -19.90 6.04
CA LEU A 578 16.74 -19.87 4.70
C LEU A 578 17.83 -18.78 4.60
N GLU A 579 17.62 -17.63 5.23
CA GLU A 579 18.52 -16.48 5.17
C GLU A 579 19.85 -16.77 5.86
N ASN A 580 19.84 -17.56 6.95
CA ASN A 580 21.05 -18.07 7.62
C ASN A 580 21.89 -18.98 6.71
N ASN A 581 21.29 -19.50 5.64
CA ASN A 581 21.92 -20.36 4.64
C ASN A 581 22.15 -19.64 3.30
N GLY A 582 22.03 -18.30 3.27
CA GLY A 582 22.26 -17.50 2.07
C GLY A 582 21.13 -17.54 1.04
N ILE A 583 19.92 -17.98 1.43
CA ILE A 583 18.76 -18.09 0.55
C ILE A 583 17.76 -16.99 0.94
N TYR A 584 17.61 -16.00 0.07
CA TYR A 584 16.86 -14.77 0.37
C TYR A 584 15.53 -14.65 -0.38
N ARG A 585 15.29 -15.53 -1.36
CA ARG A 585 14.11 -15.53 -2.22
C ARG A 585 13.97 -16.87 -2.92
N GLY A 586 12.80 -17.15 -3.50
CA GLY A 586 12.59 -18.35 -4.30
C GLY A 586 12.08 -19.54 -3.50
N TYR A 587 12.37 -20.74 -4.00
CA TYR A 587 11.92 -22.00 -3.43
C TYR A 587 13.07 -22.73 -2.74
N ALA A 588 12.74 -23.50 -1.71
CA ALA A 588 13.68 -24.36 -1.00
C ALA A 588 13.06 -25.71 -0.67
N TRP A 589 13.90 -26.73 -0.54
CA TRP A 589 13.52 -28.09 -0.17
C TRP A 589 14.35 -28.51 1.02
N TYR A 590 13.69 -28.68 2.16
CA TYR A 590 14.25 -29.34 3.33
C TYR A 590 13.93 -30.82 3.26
N GLU A 591 14.96 -31.65 3.25
CA GLU A 591 14.85 -33.11 3.25
C GLU A 591 15.53 -33.65 4.50
N ALA A 592 14.88 -34.57 5.20
CA ALA A 592 15.43 -35.17 6.42
C ALA A 592 14.89 -36.58 6.64
N ASP A 593 15.65 -37.36 7.42
CA ASP A 593 15.15 -38.62 7.97
C ASP A 593 14.12 -38.30 9.07
N SER A 594 13.03 -39.05 9.13
CA SER A 594 11.89 -38.76 10.02
C SER A 594 12.17 -38.91 11.52
N GLY A 595 13.36 -39.39 11.89
CA GLY A 595 13.71 -39.68 13.29
C GLY A 595 13.08 -40.96 13.85
N ILE A 596 12.31 -41.69 13.03
CA ILE A 596 11.69 -42.96 13.42
C ILE A 596 12.62 -44.12 13.08
N ASP A 597 13.09 -44.84 14.11
CA ASP A 597 14.07 -45.94 13.97
C ASP A 597 13.44 -47.31 13.71
N THR A 598 12.15 -47.51 14.01
CA THR A 598 11.47 -48.80 13.82
C THR A 598 10.07 -48.62 13.22
N GLU A 599 9.68 -49.52 12.31
CA GLU A 599 8.34 -49.56 11.69
C GLU A 599 7.19 -49.77 12.71
N GLU A 600 7.51 -50.11 13.97
CA GLU A 600 6.55 -50.34 15.05
C GLU A 600 6.05 -49.04 15.72
N GLN A 601 6.72 -47.89 15.53
CA GLN A 601 6.27 -46.62 16.09
C GLN A 601 5.15 -46.02 15.24
N ALA A 602 3.90 -46.08 15.74
CA ALA A 602 2.75 -45.49 15.08
C ALA A 602 2.83 -43.95 15.06
N VAL A 603 3.21 -43.37 13.92
CA VAL A 603 3.19 -41.92 13.69
C VAL A 603 1.76 -41.44 13.48
N GLN A 604 1.33 -40.49 14.29
CA GLN A 604 -0.01 -39.89 14.24
C GLN A 604 -0.07 -38.65 13.33
N GLY A 605 1.08 -38.05 13.04
CA GLY A 605 1.21 -36.88 12.17
C GLY A 605 2.58 -36.24 12.23
N ILE A 606 2.73 -35.13 11.53
CA ILE A 606 3.97 -34.33 11.50
C ILE A 606 3.68 -32.95 12.10
N LEU A 607 4.53 -32.52 13.03
CA LEU A 607 4.53 -31.15 13.55
C LEU A 607 5.63 -30.36 12.82
N VAL A 608 5.22 -29.31 12.11
CA VAL A 608 6.13 -28.31 11.53
C VAL A 608 6.44 -27.27 12.59
N GLN A 609 7.72 -27.04 12.88
CA GLN A 609 8.17 -26.11 13.91
C GLN A 609 8.57 -24.78 13.29
N ASN A 610 7.93 -23.71 13.76
CA ASN A 610 8.17 -22.32 13.36
C ASN A 610 8.23 -22.11 11.85
N GLY A 611 7.24 -22.61 11.11
CA GLY A 611 7.18 -22.43 9.67
C GLY A 611 6.73 -21.01 9.31
N SER A 612 7.58 -20.18 8.73
CA SER A 612 7.28 -18.75 8.52
C SER A 612 6.60 -18.41 7.20
N ASP A 613 6.62 -19.31 6.22
CA ASP A 613 6.17 -19.04 4.86
C ASP A 613 5.16 -20.09 4.36
N MET A 614 5.07 -20.27 3.04
CA MET A 614 4.28 -21.33 2.42
C MET A 614 5.03 -22.67 2.43
N ILE A 615 4.42 -23.71 3.00
CA ILE A 615 5.06 -25.02 3.20
C ILE A 615 4.16 -26.12 2.65
N SER A 616 4.61 -26.83 1.61
CA SER A 616 4.03 -28.09 1.14
C SER A 616 4.80 -29.27 1.76
N LEU A 617 4.10 -30.13 2.48
CA LEU A 617 4.72 -31.19 3.29
C LEU A 617 4.45 -32.60 2.73
N TYR A 618 5.49 -33.42 2.70
CA TYR A 618 5.46 -34.80 2.23
C TYR A 618 6.14 -35.75 3.23
N ALA A 619 5.57 -36.94 3.38
CA ALA A 619 6.18 -38.07 4.10
C ALA A 619 6.34 -39.25 3.11
N GLY A 620 7.59 -39.56 2.76
CA GLY A 620 7.87 -40.33 1.53
C GLY A 620 7.25 -39.62 0.32
N ASP A 621 6.48 -40.35 -0.48
CA ASP A 621 5.74 -39.78 -1.62
C ASP A 621 4.32 -39.32 -1.26
N SER A 622 3.92 -39.41 0.02
CA SER A 622 2.59 -39.03 0.47
C SER A 622 2.53 -37.54 0.79
N TYR A 623 1.69 -36.81 0.07
CA TYR A 623 1.38 -35.42 0.35
C TYR A 623 0.46 -35.28 1.57
N LEU A 624 0.85 -34.42 2.51
CA LEU A 624 0.10 -34.18 3.75
C LEU A 624 -0.73 -32.90 3.70
N GLY A 625 -0.31 -31.92 2.89
CA GLY A 625 -0.97 -30.63 2.76
C GLY A 625 -0.01 -29.48 2.55
N THR A 626 -0.57 -28.31 2.21
CA THR A 626 0.13 -27.03 2.16
C THR A 626 -0.43 -26.13 3.25
N MET A 627 0.42 -25.27 3.82
CA MET A 627 0.02 -24.35 4.88
C MET A 627 0.83 -23.06 4.85
N THR A 628 0.34 -22.04 5.56
CA THR A 628 1.01 -20.76 5.81
C THR A 628 0.98 -20.46 7.32
N PRO A 629 1.93 -21.01 8.11
CA PRO A 629 1.82 -20.96 9.57
C PRO A 629 2.09 -19.58 10.17
N GLY A 630 2.74 -18.69 9.42
CA GLY A 630 3.08 -17.34 9.87
C GLY A 630 4.11 -17.31 11.00
N GLY A 631 5.01 -18.29 11.05
CA GLY A 631 6.12 -18.38 12.00
C GLY A 631 5.79 -19.17 13.25
N GLY A 632 4.51 -19.53 13.43
CA GLY A 632 4.07 -20.48 14.45
C GLY A 632 4.32 -21.94 14.04
N SER A 633 4.12 -22.86 14.99
CA SER A 633 4.15 -24.29 14.70
C SER A 633 2.77 -24.81 14.27
N ARG A 634 2.71 -25.89 13.49
CA ARG A 634 1.44 -26.49 13.03
C ARG A 634 1.55 -28.01 12.94
N PHE A 635 0.55 -28.69 13.49
CA PHE A 635 0.44 -30.14 13.44
C PHE A 635 -0.50 -30.57 12.32
N ILE A 636 -0.02 -31.42 11.40
CA ILE A 636 -0.85 -32.10 10.40
C ILE A 636 -1.00 -33.56 10.80
N ARG A 637 -2.22 -34.09 10.73
CA ARG A 637 -2.49 -35.51 10.95
C ARG A 637 -2.14 -36.36 9.73
N GLY A 638 -1.66 -37.57 9.98
CA GLY A 638 -1.31 -38.54 8.93
C GLY A 638 0.12 -38.38 8.41
N GLY A 639 0.52 -39.32 7.54
CA GLY A 639 1.88 -39.43 7.03
C GLY A 639 2.73 -40.40 7.82
N VAL A 640 3.19 -41.46 7.14
CA VAL A 640 4.17 -42.41 7.67
C VAL A 640 5.23 -42.58 6.59
N GLY A 641 6.49 -42.33 6.94
CA GLY A 641 7.60 -42.45 6.02
C GLY A 641 8.92 -42.24 6.74
N ASN A 642 9.98 -42.87 6.23
CA ASN A 642 11.32 -42.75 6.79
C ASN A 642 12.00 -41.43 6.38
N LYS A 643 11.48 -40.75 5.36
CA LYS A 643 11.95 -39.48 4.84
C LYS A 643 10.84 -38.44 4.84
N LEU A 644 11.16 -37.24 5.29
CA LEU A 644 10.28 -36.08 5.26
C LEU A 644 10.83 -35.06 4.27
N THR A 645 9.94 -34.45 3.50
CA THR A 645 10.29 -33.34 2.60
C THR A 645 9.33 -32.18 2.85
N ALA A 646 9.89 -31.00 3.16
CA ALA A 646 9.16 -29.76 3.18
C ALA A 646 9.66 -28.87 2.04
N ARG A 647 8.80 -28.66 1.04
CA ARG A 647 9.04 -27.63 0.04
C ARG A 647 8.50 -26.32 0.58
N VAL A 648 9.38 -25.33 0.67
CA VAL A 648 9.08 -23.98 1.13
C VAL A 648 9.20 -23.03 -0.03
N GLU A 649 8.26 -22.10 -0.17
CA GLU A 649 8.43 -20.94 -1.04
C GLU A 649 8.52 -19.69 -0.18
N ILE A 650 9.51 -18.84 -0.46
CA ILE A 650 9.51 -17.47 0.04
C ILE A 650 8.53 -16.67 -0.79
N TRP A 651 7.31 -16.47 -0.27
CA TRP A 651 6.37 -15.59 -0.96
C TRP A 651 6.85 -14.14 -0.88
N GLY A 652 7.28 -13.73 0.31
CA GLY A 652 7.75 -12.39 0.61
C GLY A 652 8.03 -12.18 2.08
N HIS A 653 8.98 -11.32 2.40
CA HIS A 653 9.22 -10.78 3.73
C HIS A 653 8.14 -9.77 4.09
N THR A 654 7.91 -9.64 5.40
CA THR A 654 6.88 -8.70 5.85
C THR A 654 7.29 -7.26 5.55
N ASN A 655 6.32 -6.42 5.21
CA ASN A 655 6.50 -5.00 5.02
C ASN A 655 5.81 -4.16 6.11
N PHE A 656 5.36 -4.79 7.19
CA PHE A 656 4.85 -4.12 8.39
C PHE A 656 5.29 -4.91 9.62
N ASP A 657 5.76 -4.24 10.67
CA ASP A 657 6.07 -4.91 11.93
C ASP A 657 4.76 -5.18 12.69
N ASP A 658 4.46 -6.44 12.96
CA ASP A 658 3.28 -6.85 13.72
C ASP A 658 3.63 -7.98 14.70
N PRO A 659 3.41 -7.81 16.01
CA PRO A 659 3.77 -8.80 17.01
C PRO A 659 2.79 -9.99 17.09
N ARG A 660 1.66 -9.97 16.37
CA ARG A 660 0.68 -11.06 16.41
C ARG A 660 1.23 -12.39 15.92
N LEU A 661 2.23 -12.38 15.05
CA LEU A 661 2.84 -13.58 14.49
C LEU A 661 4.34 -13.39 14.30
N PRO A 662 5.18 -14.41 14.57
CA PRO A 662 6.61 -14.28 14.38
C PRO A 662 7.01 -13.89 12.95
N ALA A 663 6.33 -14.39 11.92
CA ALA A 663 6.64 -14.08 10.51
C ALA A 663 6.12 -12.71 10.02
N LEU A 664 5.43 -11.96 10.90
CA LEU A 664 5.04 -10.57 10.65
C LEU A 664 5.97 -9.57 11.36
N ARG A 665 7.01 -10.02 12.06
CA ARG A 665 8.09 -9.14 12.53
C ARG A 665 8.95 -8.72 11.36
N LEU A 666 9.34 -7.44 11.28
CA LEU A 666 9.98 -6.89 10.08
C LEU A 666 11.30 -7.59 9.73
N ASP A 667 12.02 -8.05 10.75
CA ASP A 667 13.26 -8.83 10.68
C ASP A 667 13.03 -10.36 10.66
N SER A 668 11.80 -10.81 10.39
CA SER A 668 11.50 -12.24 10.37
C SER A 668 12.09 -12.95 9.15
N MET A 669 12.75 -14.06 9.45
CA MET A 669 13.35 -14.96 8.48
C MET A 669 12.36 -16.03 7.98
N LYS A 670 12.61 -16.60 6.80
CA LYS A 670 11.74 -17.54 6.07
C LYS A 670 12.26 -18.96 6.15
N GLY A 671 11.36 -19.94 6.03
CA GLY A 671 11.70 -21.37 6.21
C GLY A 671 11.00 -22.01 7.39
N LEU A 672 11.72 -22.91 8.06
CA LEU A 672 11.27 -23.66 9.24
C LEU A 672 12.47 -24.03 10.11
N THR A 673 12.23 -24.37 11.38
CA THR A 673 13.29 -24.76 12.33
C THR A 673 13.29 -26.25 12.66
N GLY A 674 12.27 -26.99 12.21
CA GLY A 674 12.22 -28.43 12.44
C GLY A 674 10.95 -29.10 11.94
N LEU A 675 11.04 -30.42 11.82
CA LEU A 675 9.92 -31.33 11.62
C LEU A 675 10.00 -32.40 12.70
N VAL A 676 8.85 -32.77 13.26
CA VAL A 676 8.75 -33.81 14.29
C VAL A 676 7.72 -34.84 13.86
N SER A 677 8.12 -36.10 13.79
CA SER A 677 7.20 -37.23 13.64
C SER A 677 6.54 -37.51 14.99
N VAL A 678 5.28 -37.06 15.13
CA VAL A 678 4.51 -37.15 16.37
C VAL A 678 4.00 -38.57 16.55
N THR A 679 4.42 -39.23 17.61
CA THR A 679 3.98 -40.59 17.98
C THR A 679 2.90 -40.58 19.06
N GLY A 680 2.76 -39.47 19.80
CA GLY A 680 1.77 -39.29 20.86
C GLY A 680 1.05 -37.94 20.80
N VAL A 681 -0.28 -37.96 20.88
CA VAL A 681 -1.12 -36.77 21.07
C VAL A 681 -1.89 -36.93 22.38
N LYS A 682 -1.52 -36.16 23.41
CA LYS A 682 -2.04 -36.32 24.78
C LYS A 682 -2.77 -35.05 25.26
N PRO A 683 -4.11 -35.03 25.30
CA PRO A 683 -4.85 -33.94 25.95
C PRO A 683 -4.55 -33.92 27.46
N LEU A 684 -4.22 -32.75 28.01
CA LEU A 684 -4.04 -32.54 29.43
C LEU A 684 -5.39 -32.19 30.08
N LEU A 685 -5.92 -33.14 30.84
CA LEU A 685 -7.23 -33.03 31.53
C LEU A 685 -7.04 -32.95 33.05
N HIS A 686 -8.07 -32.49 33.77
CA HIS A 686 -8.10 -32.42 35.23
C HIS A 686 -6.94 -31.58 35.80
N TRP A 687 -7.01 -30.27 35.55
CA TRP A 687 -6.02 -29.28 35.99
C TRP A 687 -6.31 -28.85 37.43
N ARG A 688 -5.25 -28.67 38.22
CA ARG A 688 -5.34 -27.99 39.51
C ARG A 688 -5.37 -26.49 39.29
N ILE A 689 -6.20 -25.75 40.01
CA ILE A 689 -6.31 -24.30 39.87
C ILE A 689 -6.15 -23.55 41.20
N LEU A 690 -5.35 -22.49 41.16
CA LEU A 690 -5.27 -21.45 42.19
C LEU A 690 -5.61 -20.09 41.59
N ARG A 691 -6.68 -19.46 42.09
CA ARG A 691 -7.02 -18.07 41.77
C ARG A 691 -6.16 -17.13 42.60
N VAL A 692 -5.64 -16.09 41.95
CA VAL A 692 -4.93 -14.99 42.63
C VAL A 692 -5.56 -13.64 42.29
N LYS A 693 -5.38 -12.65 43.18
CA LYS A 693 -5.89 -11.29 42.99
C LYS A 693 -4.94 -10.37 42.24
N SER A 694 -3.68 -10.78 42.08
CA SER A 694 -2.63 -9.98 41.44
C SER A 694 -2.30 -10.57 40.07
N ARG A 695 -2.01 -9.69 39.11
CA ARG A 695 -1.42 -10.05 37.82
C ARG A 695 0.09 -10.32 37.91
N THR A 696 0.70 -9.99 39.05
CA THR A 696 2.11 -10.27 39.30
C THR A 696 2.29 -11.75 39.57
N LEU A 697 3.24 -12.36 38.87
CA LEU A 697 3.67 -13.71 39.15
C LEU A 697 4.18 -13.83 40.59
N GLN A 698 3.86 -14.96 41.22
CA GLN A 698 4.32 -15.34 42.56
C GLN A 698 5.35 -16.46 42.37
N PRO A 699 6.67 -16.15 42.46
CA PRO A 699 7.73 -17.12 42.19
C PRO A 699 7.60 -18.41 43.01
N GLU A 700 7.15 -18.30 44.26
CA GLU A 700 6.92 -19.44 45.16
C GLU A 700 5.89 -20.43 44.60
N VAL A 701 4.86 -19.95 43.89
CA VAL A 701 3.82 -20.78 43.25
C VAL A 701 4.35 -21.49 42.01
N LEU A 702 5.51 -21.08 41.48
CA LEU A 702 6.13 -21.70 40.31
C LEU A 702 7.10 -22.83 40.70
N GLU A 703 7.47 -22.92 41.99
CA GLU A 703 8.37 -23.96 42.49
C GLU A 703 7.77 -25.37 42.31
N ARG A 704 8.62 -26.33 41.91
CA ARG A 704 8.21 -27.69 41.55
C ARG A 704 7.60 -28.43 42.76
N ASP A 705 8.11 -28.18 43.95
CA ASP A 705 7.74 -28.80 45.22
C ASP A 705 6.66 -28.01 46.00
N TYR A 706 6.14 -26.92 45.43
CA TYR A 706 5.02 -26.19 46.04
C TYR A 706 3.79 -27.10 46.20
N ASP A 707 3.24 -27.17 47.42
CA ASP A 707 2.08 -28.00 47.75
C ASP A 707 0.80 -27.45 47.10
N ASP A 708 0.34 -28.16 46.06
CA ASP A 708 -0.88 -27.86 45.32
C ASP A 708 -2.06 -28.79 45.67
N GLN A 709 -1.93 -29.64 46.70
CA GLN A 709 -2.92 -30.69 46.97
C GLN A 709 -4.31 -30.10 47.30
N ALA A 710 -4.33 -28.93 47.94
CA ALA A 710 -5.55 -28.20 48.29
C ALA A 710 -6.18 -27.42 47.11
N TRP A 711 -5.53 -27.34 45.95
CA TRP A 711 -6.07 -26.64 44.79
C TRP A 711 -7.28 -27.36 44.23
N ALA A 712 -8.27 -26.59 43.75
CA ALA A 712 -9.46 -27.16 43.11
C ALA A 712 -9.07 -27.85 41.79
N ILE A 713 -9.86 -28.82 41.34
CA ILE A 713 -9.63 -29.52 40.07
C ILE A 713 -10.75 -29.15 39.08
N CYS A 714 -10.37 -28.69 37.89
CA CYS A 714 -11.31 -28.32 36.83
C CYS A 714 -10.74 -28.61 35.43
N THR A 715 -11.51 -28.32 34.39
CA THR A 715 -10.97 -28.23 33.02
C THR A 715 -10.14 -26.95 32.88
N PHE A 716 -9.20 -26.92 31.94
CA PHE A 716 -8.41 -25.72 31.67
C PHE A 716 -9.34 -24.54 31.34
N GLY A 717 -9.17 -23.41 32.03
CA GLY A 717 -10.06 -22.24 31.93
C GLY A 717 -11.50 -22.44 32.44
N GLY A 718 -11.83 -23.60 33.03
CA GLY A 718 -13.19 -23.95 33.43
C GLY A 718 -13.66 -23.34 34.75
N TRP A 719 -12.79 -22.66 35.47
CA TRP A 719 -13.16 -22.02 36.73
C TRP A 719 -14.04 -20.78 36.49
N LEU A 720 -15.07 -20.59 37.31
CA LEU A 720 -15.90 -19.40 37.25
C LEU A 720 -15.33 -18.36 38.22
N SER A 721 -14.84 -17.24 37.68
CA SER A 721 -14.32 -16.11 38.44
C SER A 721 -15.18 -14.87 38.25
N PRO A 722 -15.48 -14.11 39.31
CA PRO A 722 -16.04 -12.76 39.18
C PRO A 722 -14.98 -11.69 38.88
N ASP A 723 -13.68 -12.02 38.90
CA ASP A 723 -12.60 -11.08 38.60
C ASP A 723 -12.41 -10.92 37.09
N HIS A 724 -12.25 -9.68 36.62
CA HIS A 724 -12.01 -9.40 35.21
C HIS A 724 -10.94 -8.29 35.00
N PRO A 725 -9.83 -8.60 34.31
CA PRO A 725 -9.41 -9.96 33.96
C PRO A 725 -9.14 -10.81 35.20
N SER A 726 -9.36 -12.11 35.07
CA SER A 726 -9.02 -13.12 36.07
C SER A 726 -7.57 -13.56 35.90
N SER A 727 -6.85 -13.70 37.01
CA SER A 727 -5.48 -14.22 37.05
C SER A 727 -5.47 -15.56 37.79
N GLU A 728 -5.11 -16.62 37.07
CA GLU A 728 -5.32 -18.01 37.52
C GLU A 728 -4.07 -18.84 37.22
N TYR A 729 -3.55 -19.56 38.23
CA TYR A 729 -2.55 -20.61 38.02
C TYR A 729 -3.25 -21.93 37.76
N TYR A 730 -2.92 -22.56 36.64
CA TYR A 730 -3.29 -23.94 36.34
C TYR A 730 -2.05 -24.80 36.42
N ARG A 731 -2.12 -25.94 37.13
CA ARG A 731 -1.01 -26.88 37.26
C ARG A 731 -1.42 -28.31 36.90
N LYS A 732 -0.57 -28.99 36.14
CA LYS A 732 -0.78 -30.37 35.71
C LYS A 732 0.54 -31.10 35.56
N THR A 733 0.52 -32.39 35.84
CA THR A 733 1.66 -33.28 35.62
C THR A 733 1.32 -34.33 34.56
N PHE A 734 2.28 -34.70 33.72
CA PHE A 734 2.20 -35.84 32.80
C PHE A 734 3.56 -36.58 32.74
N THR A 735 3.55 -37.83 32.30
CA THR A 735 4.79 -38.60 32.07
C THR A 735 5.19 -38.52 30.61
N ALA A 736 6.41 -38.03 30.36
CA ALA A 736 7.01 -37.96 29.03
C ALA A 736 7.30 -39.38 28.50
N SER A 737 7.03 -39.63 27.22
CA SER A 737 7.34 -40.94 26.62
C SER A 737 8.85 -41.22 26.60
N GLU A 738 9.26 -42.47 26.84
CA GLU A 738 10.68 -42.89 26.87
C GLU A 738 11.35 -42.86 25.48
N ASN A 739 10.56 -42.97 24.41
CA ASN A 739 11.02 -43.09 23.02
C ASN A 739 10.76 -41.81 22.20
N ALA A 740 10.61 -40.67 22.87
CA ALA A 740 10.46 -39.35 22.26
C ALA A 740 11.68 -38.49 22.64
N ASP A 741 12.06 -37.58 21.75
CA ASP A 741 13.06 -36.54 22.00
C ASP A 741 12.51 -35.12 21.80
N SER A 742 11.25 -35.01 21.40
CA SER A 742 10.56 -33.74 21.18
C SER A 742 9.18 -33.70 21.83
N TRP A 743 8.89 -32.60 22.53
CA TRP A 743 7.65 -32.30 23.23
C TRP A 743 7.20 -30.86 22.93
N THR A 744 5.95 -30.71 22.49
CA THR A 744 5.35 -29.40 22.21
C THR A 744 3.97 -29.30 22.85
N LEU A 745 3.72 -28.21 23.57
CA LEU A 745 2.40 -27.84 24.08
C LEU A 745 1.62 -27.08 23.01
N HIS A 746 0.34 -27.38 22.87
CA HIS A 746 -0.59 -26.67 22.01
C HIS A 746 -1.84 -26.25 22.81
N PHE A 747 -2.04 -24.95 22.91
CA PHE A 747 -3.17 -24.31 23.58
C PHE A 747 -4.30 -24.06 22.57
N LYS A 748 -4.90 -25.15 22.10
CA LYS A 748 -5.87 -25.13 21.00
C LYS A 748 -7.13 -24.37 21.39
N GLY A 749 -7.44 -23.31 20.65
CA GLY A 749 -8.62 -22.47 20.87
C GLY A 749 -8.50 -21.47 22.02
N ILE A 750 -7.27 -21.19 22.48
CA ILE A 750 -7.03 -20.14 23.46
C ILE A 750 -7.39 -18.76 22.89
N GLN A 751 -8.11 -17.96 23.67
CA GLN A 751 -8.46 -16.56 23.40
C GLN A 751 -7.94 -15.63 24.51
N ALA A 752 -6.97 -16.10 25.29
CA ALA A 752 -6.41 -15.45 26.47
C ALA A 752 -4.88 -15.42 26.39
N LEU A 753 -4.25 -14.61 27.23
CA LEU A 753 -2.79 -14.60 27.38
C LEU A 753 -2.39 -15.61 28.45
N ALA A 754 -1.41 -16.45 28.14
CA ALA A 754 -0.90 -17.45 29.07
C ALA A 754 0.63 -17.36 29.16
N GLN A 755 1.18 -17.34 30.37
CA GLN A 755 2.61 -17.56 30.61
C GLN A 755 2.82 -19.00 31.09
N VAL A 756 3.75 -19.70 30.47
CA VAL A 756 3.91 -21.15 30.66
C VAL A 756 5.25 -21.46 31.32
N PHE A 757 5.21 -22.37 32.28
CA PHE A 757 6.34 -22.84 33.05
C PHE A 757 6.38 -24.37 33.02
N VAL A 758 7.57 -24.95 32.82
CA VAL A 758 7.79 -26.39 32.85
C VAL A 758 8.87 -26.70 33.88
N ASN A 759 8.56 -27.57 34.84
CA ASN A 759 9.42 -27.91 35.96
C ASN A 759 9.96 -26.66 36.72
N GLY A 760 9.13 -25.61 36.79
CA GLY A 760 9.45 -24.32 37.41
C GLY A 760 10.23 -23.32 36.52
N ALA A 761 10.74 -23.75 35.37
CA ALA A 761 11.42 -22.87 34.42
C ALA A 761 10.40 -22.14 33.52
N SER A 762 10.59 -20.84 33.30
CA SER A 762 9.77 -20.06 32.36
C SER A 762 10.08 -20.49 30.92
N ILE A 763 9.03 -20.80 30.15
CA ILE A 763 9.15 -21.24 28.76
C ILE A 763 8.83 -20.10 27.80
N GLY A 764 7.76 -19.35 28.05
CA GLY A 764 7.31 -18.28 27.17
C GLY A 764 5.83 -17.97 27.34
N THR A 765 5.33 -17.12 26.44
CA THR A 765 3.93 -16.69 26.40
C THR A 765 3.20 -17.32 25.24
N VAL A 766 1.91 -17.58 25.42
CA VAL A 766 1.00 -18.11 24.39
C VAL A 766 -0.16 -17.16 24.21
N HIS A 767 -0.56 -16.97 22.96
CA HIS A 767 -1.70 -16.16 22.56
C HIS A 767 -2.42 -16.82 21.35
N PRO A 768 -3.59 -16.30 20.93
CA PRO A 768 -4.46 -17.01 19.98
C PRO A 768 -3.83 -17.28 18.60
N PHE A 769 -3.00 -16.36 18.10
CA PHE A 769 -2.35 -16.48 16.79
C PHE A 769 -1.13 -17.42 16.77
N ASP A 770 -0.42 -17.57 17.89
CA ASP A 770 0.70 -18.51 18.04
C ASP A 770 0.49 -19.42 19.27
N PRO A 771 -0.35 -20.47 19.16
CA PRO A 771 -0.78 -21.26 20.30
C PRO A 771 0.16 -22.42 20.68
N TYR A 772 1.41 -22.45 20.19
CA TYR A 772 2.34 -23.57 20.36
C TYR A 772 3.59 -23.16 21.15
N LEU A 773 4.08 -24.07 22.01
CA LEU A 773 5.35 -23.91 22.71
C LEU A 773 6.15 -25.21 22.71
N ASN A 774 7.36 -25.17 22.17
CA ASN A 774 8.30 -26.29 22.27
C ASN A 774 8.91 -26.32 23.68
N ILE A 775 8.75 -27.43 24.39
CA ILE A 775 9.25 -27.63 25.76
C ILE A 775 10.40 -28.62 25.85
N SER A 776 10.89 -29.13 24.72
CA SER A 776 11.83 -30.26 24.66
C SER A 776 13.14 -30.01 25.43
N LYS A 777 13.64 -28.77 25.46
CA LYS A 777 14.84 -28.40 26.23
C LYS A 777 14.69 -28.56 27.75
N HIS A 778 13.46 -28.70 28.24
CA HIS A 778 13.11 -28.80 29.66
C HIS A 778 12.50 -30.16 30.05
N VAL A 779 12.52 -31.13 29.12
CA VAL A 779 11.94 -32.46 29.29
C VAL A 779 12.98 -33.53 28.97
N GLN A 780 13.02 -34.58 29.79
CA GLN A 780 13.82 -35.79 29.62
C GLN A 780 12.89 -36.99 29.33
N PRO A 781 13.33 -37.96 28.50
CA PRO A 781 12.54 -39.15 28.25
C PRO A 781 12.18 -39.91 29.54
N GLY A 782 10.91 -40.32 29.66
CA GLY A 782 10.41 -41.08 30.82
C GLY A 782 10.18 -40.28 32.10
N GLU A 783 10.54 -39.00 32.14
CA GLU A 783 10.38 -38.21 33.37
C GLU A 783 8.93 -37.78 33.64
N GLU A 784 8.67 -37.45 34.90
CA GLU A 784 7.45 -36.78 35.30
C GLU A 784 7.59 -35.25 35.12
N VAL A 785 6.83 -34.68 34.19
CA VAL A 785 6.89 -33.27 33.79
C VAL A 785 5.73 -32.49 34.42
N GLN A 786 6.05 -31.43 35.17
CA GLN A 786 5.07 -30.51 35.73
C GLN A 786 4.92 -29.27 34.82
N VAL A 787 3.70 -28.99 34.36
CA VAL A 787 3.33 -27.80 33.61
C VAL A 787 2.53 -26.87 34.52
N THR A 788 2.99 -25.64 34.70
CA THR A 788 2.25 -24.57 35.37
C THR A 788 1.95 -23.47 34.35
N VAL A 789 0.72 -23.01 34.28
CA VAL A 789 0.25 -21.96 33.37
C VAL A 789 -0.36 -20.83 34.18
N PHE A 790 0.18 -19.62 34.04
CA PHE A 790 -0.43 -18.41 34.54
C PHE A 790 -1.31 -17.80 33.45
N LEU A 791 -2.63 -17.94 33.60
CA LEU A 791 -3.64 -17.53 32.63
C LEU A 791 -4.23 -16.18 33.03
N GLU A 792 -4.13 -15.18 32.15
CA GLU A 792 -4.89 -13.92 32.24
C GLU A 792 -6.10 -13.99 31.30
N ARG A 793 -7.30 -14.13 31.86
CA ARG A 793 -8.52 -14.34 31.08
C ARG A 793 -9.53 -13.21 31.28
N VAL A 794 -9.97 -12.63 30.16
CA VAL A 794 -11.02 -11.61 30.07
C VAL A 794 -12.40 -12.27 29.92
N LEU A 795 -13.46 -11.61 30.39
CA LEU A 795 -14.84 -12.11 30.32
C LEU A 795 -15.23 -12.46 28.87
N GLY A 796 -15.78 -13.65 28.66
CA GLY A 796 -16.28 -14.11 27.36
C GLY A 796 -15.23 -14.77 26.45
N LEU A 797 -13.95 -14.76 26.82
CA LEU A 797 -12.88 -15.40 26.04
C LEU A 797 -12.60 -16.83 26.54
N GLY A 798 -12.61 -17.79 25.62
CA GLY A 798 -12.32 -19.19 25.91
C GLY A 798 -10.83 -19.45 26.18
N ALA A 799 -10.51 -20.38 27.08
CA ALA A 799 -9.12 -20.82 27.30
C ALA A 799 -8.72 -22.01 26.40
N GLY A 800 -9.70 -22.68 25.79
CA GLY A 800 -9.46 -23.83 24.93
C GLY A 800 -9.02 -25.08 25.70
N GLU A 801 -8.24 -25.92 25.03
CA GLU A 801 -7.66 -27.15 25.57
C GLU A 801 -6.12 -27.12 25.43
N VAL A 802 -5.43 -27.84 26.32
CA VAL A 802 -3.97 -27.99 26.26
C VAL A 802 -3.64 -29.41 25.84
N ILE A 803 -2.88 -29.56 24.76
CA ILE A 803 -2.47 -30.83 24.18
C ILE A 803 -0.95 -30.91 24.21
N VAL A 804 -0.40 -32.07 24.57
CA VAL A 804 1.02 -32.39 24.37
C VAL A 804 1.17 -33.21 23.10
N TYR A 805 2.01 -32.73 22.19
CA TYR A 805 2.56 -33.50 21.08
C TYR A 805 3.91 -34.06 21.49
N GLU A 806 4.07 -35.37 21.41
CA GLU A 806 5.32 -36.08 21.70
C GLU A 806 5.76 -36.87 20.46
N GLY A 807 7.06 -36.88 20.17
CA GLY A 807 7.58 -37.54 18.99
C GLY A 807 9.09 -37.48 18.87
N ASN A 808 9.57 -37.79 17.67
CA ASN A 808 10.99 -37.80 17.33
C ASN A 808 11.29 -36.70 16.31
N ALA A 809 12.31 -35.89 16.58
CA ALA A 809 12.76 -34.84 15.69
C ALA A 809 13.45 -35.42 14.46
N ALA A 810 13.21 -34.81 13.30
CA ALA A 810 13.86 -35.18 12.07
C ALA A 810 15.36 -34.84 12.10
N ARG A 811 16.17 -35.64 11.40
CA ARG A 811 17.65 -35.60 11.44
C ARG A 811 18.25 -35.80 10.05
N ASN A 812 19.57 -35.62 9.95
CA ASN A 812 20.32 -35.76 8.69
C ASN A 812 19.79 -34.84 7.59
N TRP A 813 19.65 -33.56 7.94
CA TRP A 813 19.04 -32.54 7.08
C TRP A 813 19.87 -32.28 5.82
N GLN A 814 19.17 -32.10 4.71
CA GLN A 814 19.66 -31.57 3.46
C GLN A 814 18.79 -30.38 3.05
N LEU A 815 19.42 -29.35 2.51
CA LEU A 815 18.76 -28.15 2.01
C LEU A 815 19.23 -27.89 0.57
N SER A 816 18.28 -27.66 -0.31
CA SER A 816 18.53 -27.13 -1.65
C SER A 816 17.56 -25.99 -1.95
N ALA A 817 17.93 -25.08 -2.83
CA ALA A 817 17.10 -23.92 -3.16
C ALA A 817 17.26 -23.47 -4.61
N ALA A 818 16.20 -22.88 -5.15
CA ALA A 818 16.14 -22.36 -6.50
C ALA A 818 15.54 -20.96 -6.46
N ASP A 819 16.34 -19.99 -6.89
CA ASP A 819 15.87 -18.65 -7.20
C ASP A 819 15.17 -18.63 -8.57
N GLU A 820 14.83 -17.45 -9.07
CA GLU A 820 14.15 -17.27 -10.36
C GLU A 820 14.93 -17.89 -11.52
N ALA A 821 16.23 -17.63 -11.61
CA ALA A 821 17.08 -18.17 -12.67
C ALA A 821 17.23 -19.70 -12.57
N GLY A 822 17.41 -20.22 -11.36
CA GLY A 822 17.51 -21.67 -11.12
C GLY A 822 16.25 -22.43 -11.50
N LEU A 823 15.07 -21.90 -11.16
CA LEU A 823 13.78 -22.49 -11.53
C LEU A 823 13.56 -22.48 -13.05
N LEU A 824 13.89 -21.37 -13.72
CA LEU A 824 13.78 -21.28 -15.17
C LEU A 824 14.70 -22.30 -15.86
N ALA A 825 15.96 -22.40 -15.41
CA ALA A 825 16.92 -23.38 -15.93
C ALA A 825 16.42 -24.82 -15.76
N HIS A 826 15.80 -25.14 -14.63
CA HIS A 826 15.17 -26.43 -14.40
C HIS A 826 14.02 -26.67 -15.38
N ALA A 827 13.12 -25.69 -15.58
CA ALA A 827 12.02 -25.82 -16.54
C ALA A 827 12.55 -26.05 -17.97
N GLU A 828 13.57 -25.31 -18.40
CA GLU A 828 14.18 -25.49 -19.72
C GLU A 828 14.78 -26.89 -19.92
N ALA A 829 15.41 -27.46 -18.88
CA ALA A 829 15.94 -28.82 -18.90
C ALA A 829 14.82 -29.88 -19.04
N GLU A 830 13.69 -29.67 -18.37
CA GLU A 830 12.55 -30.58 -18.39
C GLU A 830 11.67 -30.45 -19.64
N GLN A 831 11.78 -29.34 -20.39
CA GLN A 831 10.92 -29.03 -21.53
C GLN A 831 10.92 -30.14 -22.61
N GLN A 832 12.06 -30.79 -22.87
CA GLN A 832 12.16 -31.86 -23.88
C GLN A 832 11.30 -33.08 -23.55
N GLY A 833 10.96 -33.28 -22.27
CA GLY A 833 10.12 -34.37 -21.80
C GLY A 833 8.63 -34.03 -21.76
N ALA A 834 8.24 -32.80 -22.11
CA ALA A 834 6.85 -32.36 -22.07
C ALA A 834 6.01 -33.04 -23.16
N VAL A 835 4.78 -33.42 -22.81
CA VAL A 835 3.82 -34.02 -23.75
C VAL A 835 2.73 -33.02 -24.11
N PRO A 836 2.26 -32.98 -25.38
CA PRO A 836 1.15 -32.12 -25.76
C PRO A 836 -0.07 -32.29 -24.84
N THR A 837 -0.71 -31.19 -24.47
CA THR A 837 -1.88 -31.17 -23.59
C THR A 837 -2.89 -30.09 -24.03
N SER A 838 -4.01 -30.02 -23.33
CA SER A 838 -5.00 -28.95 -23.51
C SER A 838 -5.55 -28.53 -22.14
N LEU A 839 -5.89 -27.26 -21.99
CA LEU A 839 -6.72 -26.84 -20.86
C LEU A 839 -8.14 -27.43 -21.02
N PRO A 840 -8.79 -27.90 -19.93
CA PRO A 840 -8.35 -27.81 -18.54
C PRO A 840 -7.32 -28.88 -18.14
N VAL A 841 -6.39 -28.51 -17.26
CA VAL A 841 -5.41 -29.43 -16.65
C VAL A 841 -5.84 -29.75 -15.22
N SER A 842 -5.94 -31.05 -14.90
CA SER A 842 -6.26 -31.54 -13.55
C SER A 842 -5.05 -32.25 -12.95
N MET A 843 -4.83 -32.04 -11.65
CA MET A 843 -3.66 -32.53 -10.94
C MET A 843 -4.05 -33.12 -9.59
N GLU A 844 -3.51 -34.29 -9.27
CA GLU A 844 -3.69 -34.93 -7.97
C GLU A 844 -3.05 -34.09 -6.86
N ALA A 845 -3.62 -34.15 -5.65
CA ALA A 845 -3.13 -33.40 -4.50
C ALA A 845 -1.63 -33.62 -4.27
N GLY A 846 -0.88 -32.52 -4.12
CA GLY A 846 0.56 -32.52 -3.91
C GLY A 846 1.40 -32.70 -5.17
N SER A 847 0.81 -32.96 -6.33
CA SER A 847 1.57 -33.10 -7.58
C SER A 847 2.05 -31.75 -8.12
N VAL A 848 3.09 -31.82 -8.95
CA VAL A 848 3.82 -30.66 -9.47
C VAL A 848 4.07 -30.90 -10.95
N SER A 849 3.89 -29.86 -11.77
CA SER A 849 4.12 -29.96 -13.20
C SER A 849 4.59 -28.63 -13.79
N TRP A 850 5.39 -28.69 -14.84
CA TRP A 850 5.63 -27.56 -15.72
C TRP A 850 4.64 -27.60 -16.88
N LEU A 851 3.92 -26.51 -17.09
CA LEU A 851 3.06 -26.26 -18.23
C LEU A 851 3.74 -25.25 -19.15
N TYR A 852 3.97 -25.62 -20.40
CA TYR A 852 4.59 -24.77 -21.42
C TYR A 852 3.54 -24.41 -22.46
N GLY A 853 3.43 -23.11 -22.75
CA GLY A 853 2.61 -22.57 -23.83
C GLY A 853 3.48 -21.79 -24.81
N THR A 854 3.16 -21.88 -26.09
CA THR A 854 3.75 -21.01 -27.12
C THR A 854 2.69 -20.03 -27.59
N LEU A 855 2.96 -18.74 -27.40
CA LEU A 855 2.12 -17.64 -27.84
C LEU A 855 2.58 -17.17 -29.22
N PRO A 856 1.64 -16.87 -30.15
CA PRO A 856 1.98 -16.13 -31.36
C PRO A 856 2.48 -14.72 -31.01
N GLU A 857 3.11 -14.04 -31.97
CA GLU A 857 3.56 -12.64 -31.83
C GLU A 857 2.51 -11.74 -31.19
N ALA A 858 2.97 -10.70 -30.48
CA ALA A 858 2.09 -9.70 -29.87
C ALA A 858 1.13 -9.10 -30.91
N SER A 859 -0.12 -8.86 -30.52
CA SER A 859 -1.19 -8.33 -31.37
C SER A 859 -0.98 -6.90 -31.88
N GLY A 860 0.23 -6.33 -31.76
CA GLY A 860 0.54 -4.94 -32.03
C GLY A 860 0.16 -3.97 -30.89
N SER A 861 -0.02 -4.46 -29.66
CA SER A 861 -0.50 -3.72 -28.47
C SER A 861 0.56 -3.55 -27.37
N ASN A 862 0.19 -2.91 -26.25
CA ASN A 862 0.99 -2.86 -25.00
C ASN A 862 1.04 -4.23 -24.25
N GLY A 863 0.61 -5.32 -24.89
CA GLY A 863 0.65 -6.69 -24.36
C GLY A 863 -0.73 -7.24 -24.01
N TRP A 864 -0.80 -8.06 -22.95
CA TRP A 864 -2.02 -8.74 -22.52
C TRP A 864 -2.20 -8.71 -21.01
N ARG A 865 -3.42 -8.44 -20.54
CA ARG A 865 -3.88 -8.91 -19.23
C ARG A 865 -4.42 -10.33 -19.40
N VAL A 866 -3.97 -11.25 -18.57
CA VAL A 866 -4.40 -12.65 -18.62
C VAL A 866 -5.09 -13.01 -17.32
N TYR A 867 -6.34 -13.47 -17.41
CA TYR A 867 -7.13 -13.95 -16.28
C TYR A 867 -7.09 -15.47 -16.21
N VAL A 868 -6.96 -16.01 -15.00
CA VAL A 868 -6.75 -17.42 -14.69
C VAL A 868 -7.97 -17.95 -13.96
N LYS A 869 -8.64 -18.95 -14.55
CA LYS A 869 -9.73 -19.66 -13.89
C LYS A 869 -9.26 -21.03 -13.41
N GLY A 870 -9.60 -21.41 -12.18
CA GLY A 870 -9.23 -22.70 -11.62
C GLY A 870 -9.64 -22.85 -10.15
N SER A 871 -9.21 -23.94 -9.54
CA SER A 871 -9.41 -24.23 -8.12
C SER A 871 -8.24 -25.01 -7.53
N GLY A 872 -7.79 -24.61 -6.32
CA GLY A 872 -6.81 -25.35 -5.53
C GLY A 872 -5.41 -25.45 -6.13
N MET A 873 -5.10 -24.60 -7.12
CA MET A 873 -3.86 -24.58 -7.88
C MET A 873 -3.07 -23.32 -7.53
N LYS A 874 -1.78 -23.50 -7.23
CA LYS A 874 -0.80 -22.40 -7.24
C LYS A 874 -0.04 -22.41 -8.56
N ALA A 875 0.22 -21.22 -9.09
CA ALA A 875 0.90 -21.02 -10.37
C ALA A 875 1.99 -19.96 -10.24
N THR A 876 3.20 -20.28 -10.70
CA THR A 876 4.30 -19.33 -10.92
C THR A 876 4.57 -19.23 -12.41
N ILE A 877 4.29 -18.07 -12.99
CA ILE A 877 4.21 -17.80 -14.42
C ILE A 877 5.44 -17.00 -14.87
N TYR A 878 6.17 -17.53 -15.84
CA TYR A 878 7.30 -16.89 -16.51
C TYR A 878 6.93 -16.42 -17.92
N PHE A 879 7.42 -15.22 -18.26
CA PHE A 879 7.38 -14.68 -19.61
C PHE A 879 8.61 -13.80 -19.83
N GLY A 880 9.25 -13.90 -21.00
CA GLY A 880 10.49 -13.14 -21.27
C GLY A 880 11.65 -13.47 -20.31
N GLY A 881 11.63 -14.65 -19.67
CA GLY A 881 12.63 -15.06 -18.69
C GLY A 881 12.43 -14.52 -17.26
N VAL A 882 11.33 -13.80 -17.01
CA VAL A 882 11.01 -13.21 -15.69
C VAL A 882 9.65 -13.73 -15.21
N ILE A 883 9.48 -13.89 -13.91
CA ILE A 883 8.18 -14.18 -13.30
C ILE A 883 7.27 -12.95 -13.45
N VAL A 884 6.18 -13.13 -14.19
CA VAL A 884 5.15 -12.11 -14.42
C VAL A 884 3.93 -12.27 -13.53
N GLY A 885 3.81 -13.43 -12.86
CA GLY A 885 2.71 -13.69 -11.96
C GLY A 885 2.99 -14.86 -11.03
N ARG A 886 2.58 -14.71 -9.79
CA ARG A 886 2.42 -15.75 -8.78
C ARG A 886 1.00 -15.66 -8.25
N LEU A 887 0.26 -16.76 -8.40
CA LEU A 887 -1.19 -16.80 -8.15
C LEU A 887 -1.57 -18.06 -7.37
N TRP A 888 -2.62 -17.95 -6.56
CA TRP A 888 -3.27 -19.08 -5.91
C TRP A 888 -4.76 -19.00 -6.20
N THR A 889 -5.22 -19.92 -7.05
CA THR A 889 -6.62 -19.98 -7.51
C THR A 889 -7.60 -20.22 -6.35
N ALA A 890 -8.85 -19.82 -6.53
CA ALA A 890 -9.83 -19.78 -5.44
C ALA A 890 -10.16 -21.17 -4.86
N GLY A 891 -10.55 -21.17 -3.58
CA GLY A 891 -10.98 -22.35 -2.84
C GLY A 891 -9.90 -22.94 -1.93
N GLY A 892 -10.33 -23.81 -1.01
CA GLY A 892 -9.45 -24.51 -0.08
C GLY A 892 -9.26 -23.83 1.26
N ASP A 893 -9.21 -24.63 2.34
CA ASP A 893 -8.96 -24.14 3.71
C ASP A 893 -7.48 -23.72 3.90
N SER A 894 -6.60 -24.15 2.99
CA SER A 894 -5.16 -23.90 3.07
C SER A 894 -4.71 -22.57 2.43
N ARG A 895 -5.60 -21.94 1.65
CA ARG A 895 -5.29 -20.74 0.90
C ARG A 895 -5.22 -19.52 1.85
N PRO A 896 -4.10 -18.78 1.89
CA PRO A 896 -3.98 -17.56 2.67
C PRO A 896 -4.86 -16.44 2.11
N ALA A 897 -5.09 -15.41 2.92
CA ALA A 897 -5.60 -14.15 2.40
C ALA A 897 -4.59 -13.56 1.40
N MET A 898 -5.11 -12.96 0.33
CA MET A 898 -4.29 -12.32 -0.72
C MET A 898 -4.74 -10.87 -0.86
N SER A 899 -3.81 -9.94 -1.06
CA SER A 899 -4.11 -8.50 -1.12
C SER A 899 -3.25 -7.74 -2.13
N GLY A 900 -3.65 -6.51 -2.49
CA GLY A 900 -2.94 -5.62 -3.41
C GLY A 900 -3.68 -5.36 -4.73
N GLY A 901 -4.02 -6.42 -5.44
CA GLY A 901 -4.74 -6.37 -6.72
C GLY A 901 -5.46 -7.67 -7.04
N GLY A 902 -5.67 -7.93 -8.33
CA GLY A 902 -6.26 -9.16 -8.84
C GLY A 902 -5.51 -10.41 -8.36
N GLN A 903 -6.24 -11.36 -7.79
CA GLN A 903 -5.68 -12.62 -7.26
C GLN A 903 -5.64 -13.73 -8.32
N ASP A 904 -6.22 -13.46 -9.48
CA ASP A 904 -6.50 -14.38 -10.57
C ASP A 904 -6.02 -13.82 -11.91
N SER A 905 -5.10 -12.85 -11.92
CA SER A 905 -4.59 -12.27 -13.16
C SER A 905 -3.11 -11.94 -13.11
N PHE A 906 -2.49 -11.88 -14.29
CA PHE A 906 -1.12 -11.39 -14.48
C PHE A 906 -1.01 -10.58 -15.77
N PHE A 907 0.00 -9.72 -15.85
CA PHE A 907 0.26 -8.86 -17.00
C PHE A 907 1.43 -9.42 -17.83
N LEU A 908 1.23 -9.52 -19.14
CA LEU A 908 2.26 -9.85 -20.13
C LEU A 908 2.66 -8.58 -20.88
N PRO A 909 3.80 -7.95 -20.56
CA PRO A 909 4.23 -6.71 -21.21
C PRO A 909 4.47 -6.88 -22.70
N GLY A 910 3.83 -6.05 -23.53
CA GLY A 910 4.04 -6.02 -24.99
C GLY A 910 5.52 -5.88 -25.39
N PRO A 911 6.31 -4.98 -24.77
CA PRO A 911 7.73 -4.81 -25.08
C PRO A 911 8.62 -6.02 -24.81
N TRP A 912 8.14 -7.04 -24.08
CA TRP A 912 8.89 -8.27 -23.81
C TRP A 912 8.60 -9.38 -24.83
N PHE A 913 7.68 -9.17 -25.77
CA PHE A 913 7.49 -10.08 -26.89
C PHE A 913 8.64 -9.95 -27.90
N ALA A 914 9.22 -11.08 -28.28
CA ALA A 914 10.23 -11.18 -29.32
C ALA A 914 9.57 -11.44 -30.70
N GLU A 915 10.30 -11.12 -31.78
CA GLU A 915 9.95 -11.55 -33.14
C GLU A 915 9.97 -13.10 -33.19
N GLY A 916 8.81 -13.71 -33.48
CA GLY A 916 8.63 -15.18 -33.50
C GLY A 916 7.89 -15.79 -32.29
N GLU A 917 8.34 -16.97 -31.85
CA GLU A 917 7.66 -17.77 -30.82
C GLU A 917 7.95 -17.27 -29.41
N ASN A 918 6.89 -16.93 -28.67
CA ASN A 918 6.97 -16.39 -27.32
C ASN A 918 6.55 -17.45 -26.30
N LYS A 919 7.45 -17.83 -25.39
CA LYS A 919 7.19 -18.91 -24.43
C LYS A 919 6.53 -18.39 -23.16
N LEU A 920 5.45 -19.03 -22.76
CA LEU A 920 4.81 -18.91 -21.45
C LEU A 920 5.10 -20.20 -20.67
N ILE A 921 5.79 -20.09 -19.54
CA ILE A 921 6.18 -21.27 -18.73
C ILE A 921 5.54 -21.13 -17.36
N ILE A 922 4.83 -22.15 -16.90
CA ILE A 922 4.05 -22.10 -15.66
C ILE A 922 4.41 -23.30 -14.78
N LEU A 923 4.92 -23.04 -13.58
CA LEU A 923 5.00 -24.05 -12.51
C LEU A 923 3.62 -24.20 -11.89
N LEU A 924 3.03 -25.38 -12.02
CA LEU A 924 1.74 -25.73 -11.42
C LEU A 924 1.96 -26.60 -10.18
N GLU A 925 1.31 -26.23 -9.08
CA GLU A 925 1.32 -26.97 -7.82
C GLU A 925 -0.12 -27.22 -7.34
N ALA A 926 -0.48 -28.48 -7.20
CA ALA A 926 -1.78 -28.89 -6.64
C ALA A 926 -1.71 -28.87 -5.11
N VAL A 927 -2.23 -27.81 -4.49
CA VAL A 927 -1.98 -27.51 -3.06
C VAL A 927 -3.12 -27.93 -2.13
N GLU A 928 -4.27 -28.36 -2.66
CA GLU A 928 -5.40 -28.76 -1.81
C GLU A 928 -5.34 -30.23 -1.40
N ALA A 929 -5.30 -30.48 -0.10
CA ALA A 929 -5.31 -31.84 0.42
C ALA A 929 -6.66 -32.53 0.15
N GLY A 930 -6.62 -33.78 -0.33
CA GLY A 930 -7.81 -34.61 -0.51
C GLY A 930 -8.75 -34.20 -1.65
N SER A 931 -8.36 -33.25 -2.49
CA SER A 931 -9.13 -32.86 -3.68
C SER A 931 -8.22 -32.67 -4.89
N THR A 932 -8.78 -32.85 -6.09
CA THR A 932 -8.07 -32.62 -7.36
C THR A 932 -8.03 -31.13 -7.66
N SER A 933 -6.84 -30.59 -7.86
CA SER A 933 -6.65 -29.21 -8.30
C SER A 933 -6.86 -29.09 -9.80
N ARG A 934 -7.36 -27.93 -10.27
CA ARG A 934 -7.70 -27.74 -11.68
C ARG A 934 -7.38 -26.34 -12.18
N LEU A 935 -6.74 -26.27 -13.33
CA LEU A 935 -6.59 -25.05 -14.13
C LEU A 935 -7.55 -25.14 -15.33
N GLU A 936 -8.52 -24.24 -15.41
CA GLU A 936 -9.64 -24.32 -16.36
C GLU A 936 -9.32 -23.68 -17.71
N SER A 937 -9.03 -22.38 -17.70
CA SER A 937 -8.80 -21.58 -18.92
C SER A 937 -8.00 -20.33 -18.61
N LEU A 938 -7.27 -19.84 -19.60
CA LEU A 938 -6.65 -18.51 -19.60
C LEU A 938 -7.41 -17.60 -20.55
N THR A 939 -7.83 -16.43 -20.06
CA THR A 939 -8.55 -15.42 -20.86
C THR A 939 -7.63 -14.24 -21.12
N PHE A 940 -7.35 -13.99 -22.39
CA PHE A 940 -6.45 -12.91 -22.83
C PHE A 940 -7.25 -11.66 -23.20
N VAL A 941 -6.93 -10.54 -22.57
CA VAL A 941 -7.51 -9.22 -22.84
C VAL A 941 -6.40 -8.27 -23.31
N PRO A 942 -6.53 -7.59 -24.47
CA PRO A 942 -5.50 -6.68 -24.97
C PRO A 942 -5.19 -5.57 -23.96
N ALA A 943 -3.91 -5.34 -23.69
CA ALA A 943 -3.48 -4.24 -22.83
C ALA A 943 -3.28 -2.96 -23.67
N GLY A 944 -3.78 -1.82 -23.17
CA GLY A 944 -3.50 -0.49 -23.72
C GLY A 944 -4.06 -0.19 -25.12
N VAL A 945 -4.93 -1.02 -25.69
CA VAL A 945 -5.55 -0.77 -27.01
C VAL A 945 -6.73 0.17 -26.88
N GLN A 946 -6.65 1.38 -27.44
CA GLN A 946 -7.75 2.35 -27.47
C GLN A 946 -8.74 2.04 -28.61
N LEU A 947 -10.04 2.23 -28.37
CA LEU A 947 -11.15 1.97 -29.33
C LEU A 947 -11.42 3.11 -30.31
#